data_AF-A0A395J272-F1
#
_entry.id   AF-A0A395J272-F1
#
_cell.length_a   1.000
_cell.length_b   1.000
_cell.length_c   1.000
_cell.angle_alpha   90.00
_cell.angle_beta   90.00
_cell.angle_gamma   90.00
#
_symmetry.space_group_name_H-M   'P 1'
#
loop_
_entity.id
_entity.type
_entity.pdbx_description
1 polymer ?
#
loop_
_entity_poly.entity_id
_entity_poly.type
_entity_poly.pdbx_seq_one_letter_code
_entity_poly.pdbx_strand_id
1 'polypeptide(L)'
;MRRRSSGSAAEEEGDDSSANTVIIESSGFTDRSRSEVSLSNRDSWNFQSTSRQTSPQHSQSELDRRKSCDKRPPTTRSRRPSNTNWKPTESRNGHLDKGRPTESTVISVPSKGAIEADKMADSRRPRLRSPWSFTPLIFGTTIIALIALASIIHSFNTRQLDNKGCRMSYMRPSFAKLSDFDTEHTRFASKYSVYLYREGMVDEDTKVKGVPVLFIPGNAGSYKQVRPIAAEAATYFHDVLRHDSAAIDAGARNLDFFTVDFNEDITAFHGQTMLDQAEYLNEAIAYILSLYHDPRRSQRDPELPDPTSVIILGHSMGGIVARTMLIMPNYQSNSINTIITMSAPHARPPVSFDAEIVKTYKQINDYWRQAYSQKWANNNPLWHVTLLSIAGGGLDTVVPSDYASLESLVPDTHGFTVFTSSVPNVWTGMDHQAILWCDQFRKVVVRSLYEVIDVNRPAQTKPRADRMRIFKKWYLTGMESLTEKTLSHKEPTTLLTLEDDSHAIIPQGERLTLRKFGESRKPKAHLLPIPPQGTPGGKRFTLLTDQKLDKPGDNGKLEVLFCSVFPLHPGQSATLFSMNMDLSGDSSGSTRLACKNAASDVIPLPASTRASKKPFYLDDEEEILPFSYLQYDLEDIIDHQFVAIVDKAVDPTPGWVIAEFSDNVQSHRIRSLSLRRLLAFGMKNEAPTKSADGCRGQNTRSTLELIGVQSRNGKPGLW
;
A
#
# COMPACT_ATOMS: atom_id res chain seq x y z
N MET A 1 -24.77 -3.40 45.16
CA MET A 1 -25.17 -4.58 45.98
C MET A 1 -25.61 -5.69 45.05
N ARG A 2 -25.28 -6.93 45.44
CA ARG A 2 -25.42 -8.19 44.69
C ARG A 2 -26.85 -8.54 44.29
N ARG A 3 -27.00 -9.14 43.10
CA ARG A 3 -27.49 -10.52 42.79
C ARG A 3 -27.93 -10.52 41.31
N ARG A 4 -27.22 -11.13 40.36
CA ARG A 4 -26.88 -12.55 40.12
C ARG A 4 -28.11 -13.46 40.11
N SER A 5 -28.24 -14.23 39.02
CA SER A 5 -28.57 -15.66 38.94
C SER A 5 -29.79 -15.97 38.05
N SER A 6 -29.86 -16.99 37.19
CA SER A 6 -28.96 -18.00 36.61
C SER A 6 -29.82 -18.91 35.70
N GLY A 7 -29.19 -19.68 34.81
CA GLY A 7 -29.72 -20.93 34.22
C GLY A 7 -30.07 -20.78 32.74
N SER A 8 -29.28 -21.20 31.74
CA SER A 8 -28.36 -22.33 31.50
C SER A 8 -29.03 -23.65 31.11
N ALA A 9 -28.62 -24.11 29.92
CA ALA A 9 -28.54 -25.50 29.40
C ALA A 9 -29.88 -26.16 29.00
N ALA A 10 -29.97 -27.03 28.00
CA ALA A 10 -28.97 -27.74 27.19
C ALA A 10 -29.58 -28.18 25.84
N GLU A 11 -28.69 -28.68 25.00
CA GLU A 11 -28.82 -29.30 23.67
C GLU A 11 -29.76 -30.52 23.62
N GLU A 12 -30.33 -30.79 22.44
CA GLU A 12 -30.50 -32.16 21.95
C GLU A 12 -30.55 -32.19 20.40
N GLU A 13 -29.69 -33.03 19.82
CA GLU A 13 -29.66 -33.45 18.42
C GLU A 13 -30.83 -34.39 18.09
N GLY A 14 -31.22 -34.44 16.82
CA GLY A 14 -32.09 -35.49 16.28
C GLY A 14 -32.45 -35.29 14.81
N ASP A 15 -31.71 -35.96 13.93
CA ASP A 15 -32.06 -36.30 12.54
C ASP A 15 -33.45 -36.97 12.48
N ASP A 16 -34.27 -36.67 11.46
CA ASP A 16 -34.52 -37.64 10.40
C ASP A 16 -35.37 -37.10 9.22
N SER A 17 -35.07 -37.72 8.09
CA SER A 17 -35.59 -37.65 6.72
C SER A 17 -37.11 -37.55 6.47
N SER A 18 -37.49 -36.88 5.37
CA SER A 18 -38.46 -37.43 4.38
C SER A 18 -38.59 -36.57 3.12
N ALA A 19 -38.48 -37.26 1.99
CA ALA A 19 -38.68 -36.76 0.64
C ALA A 19 -40.16 -36.49 0.34
N ASN A 20 -40.43 -35.57 -0.59
CA ASN A 20 -41.64 -35.66 -1.41
C ASN A 20 -41.38 -35.18 -2.84
N THR A 21 -41.73 -36.09 -3.75
CA THR A 21 -41.72 -36.03 -5.20
C THR A 21 -42.93 -35.24 -5.71
N VAL A 22 -42.76 -34.41 -6.75
CA VAL A 22 -43.87 -34.01 -7.63
C VAL A 22 -43.45 -34.21 -9.08
N ILE A 23 -44.31 -34.93 -9.80
CA ILE A 23 -44.21 -35.40 -11.18
C ILE A 23 -45.06 -34.48 -12.08
N ILE A 24 -44.43 -34.01 -13.17
CA ILE A 24 -44.89 -33.88 -14.57
C ILE A 24 -46.22 -33.16 -14.85
N GLU A 25 -46.14 -32.08 -15.65
CA GLU A 25 -46.92 -32.03 -16.90
C GLU A 25 -46.22 -31.22 -18.00
N SER A 26 -46.22 -31.82 -19.19
CA SER A 26 -45.54 -31.43 -20.41
C SER A 26 -46.56 -30.96 -21.45
N SER A 27 -46.21 -29.95 -22.25
CA SER A 27 -46.77 -29.80 -23.59
C SER A 27 -45.74 -29.15 -24.51
N GLY A 28 -45.23 -29.95 -25.46
CA GLY A 28 -44.39 -29.47 -26.55
C GLY A 28 -45.21 -29.07 -27.78
N PHE A 29 -44.58 -28.32 -28.69
CA PHE A 29 -44.81 -28.47 -30.12
C PHE A 29 -43.56 -28.12 -30.93
N THR A 30 -43.41 -28.89 -32.01
CA THR A 30 -42.28 -29.19 -32.89
C THR A 30 -41.85 -28.11 -33.90
N ASP A 31 -40.54 -27.91 -34.01
CA ASP A 31 -39.65 -28.29 -35.15
C ASP A 31 -40.01 -27.92 -36.60
N ARG A 32 -39.15 -27.13 -37.29
CA ARG A 32 -38.51 -27.50 -38.59
C ARG A 32 -37.56 -26.45 -39.22
N SER A 33 -36.37 -26.97 -39.56
CA SER A 33 -35.52 -26.80 -40.77
C SER A 33 -34.70 -25.53 -41.07
N ARG A 34 -33.39 -25.66 -40.82
CA ARG A 34 -32.24 -25.67 -41.77
C ARG A 34 -32.23 -24.71 -42.99
N SER A 35 -31.18 -23.88 -43.05
CA SER A 35 -30.33 -23.72 -44.24
C SER A 35 -28.97 -23.10 -43.88
N GLU A 36 -27.90 -23.77 -44.29
CA GLU A 36 -26.50 -23.36 -44.26
C GLU A 36 -26.22 -22.23 -45.27
N VAL A 37 -25.41 -21.24 -44.90
CA VAL A 37 -24.44 -20.59 -45.80
C VAL A 37 -23.23 -20.15 -44.97
N SER A 38 -22.09 -20.75 -45.27
CA SER A 38 -20.74 -20.33 -44.89
C SER A 38 -20.27 -19.15 -45.75
N LEU A 39 -19.57 -18.16 -45.18
CA LEU A 39 -18.34 -17.55 -45.75
C LEU A 39 -17.71 -16.52 -44.79
N SER A 40 -16.44 -16.79 -44.50
CA SER A 40 -15.31 -15.95 -44.06
C SER A 40 -15.42 -14.42 -44.15
N ASN A 41 -15.03 -13.69 -43.10
CA ASN A 41 -13.68 -13.09 -43.03
C ASN A 41 -13.44 -12.38 -41.68
N ARG A 42 -12.29 -12.69 -41.09
CA ARG A 42 -11.60 -11.91 -40.05
C ARG A 42 -11.03 -10.65 -40.72
N ASP A 43 -11.09 -9.50 -40.05
CA ASP A 43 -10.04 -8.50 -40.20
C ASP A 43 -9.82 -7.69 -38.92
N SER A 44 -8.58 -7.79 -38.48
CA SER A 44 -7.86 -7.02 -37.48
C SER A 44 -7.75 -5.54 -37.84
N TRP A 45 -8.01 -4.64 -36.88
CA TRP A 45 -7.70 -3.22 -37.04
C TRP A 45 -6.61 -2.80 -36.04
N ASN A 46 -5.38 -2.83 -36.56
CA ASN A 46 -4.24 -2.05 -36.06
C ASN A 46 -4.49 -0.57 -36.34
N PHE A 47 -4.45 0.29 -35.33
CA PHE A 47 -4.35 1.74 -35.55
C PHE A 47 -2.89 2.15 -35.62
N GLN A 48 -2.43 2.34 -36.86
CA GLN A 48 -1.17 2.97 -37.22
C GLN A 48 -1.30 4.50 -37.07
N SER A 49 -0.32 5.08 -36.37
CA SER A 49 -0.10 6.52 -36.26
C SER A 49 0.30 7.12 -37.60
N THR A 50 -0.47 8.08 -38.12
CA THR A 50 -0.02 8.98 -39.18
C THR A 50 0.09 10.41 -38.67
N SER A 51 1.31 10.91 -38.66
CA SER A 51 1.67 12.31 -38.50
C SER A 51 1.26 13.11 -39.74
N ARG A 52 0.55 14.23 -39.54
CA ARG A 52 0.53 15.34 -40.50
C ARG A 52 0.54 16.67 -39.77
N GLN A 53 1.59 17.45 -40.06
CA GLN A 53 1.75 18.85 -39.72
C GLN A 53 0.76 19.70 -40.52
N THR A 54 0.07 20.63 -39.85
CA THR A 54 -0.39 21.90 -40.45
C THR A 54 -0.48 22.97 -39.35
N SER A 55 0.26 24.05 -39.56
CA SER A 55 0.31 25.29 -38.75
C SER A 55 -0.96 26.16 -38.93
N PRO A 56 -1.16 27.21 -38.10
CA PRO A 56 -2.48 27.60 -37.60
C PRO A 56 -3.17 28.68 -38.45
N GLN A 57 -4.50 28.63 -38.50
CA GLN A 57 -5.32 29.75 -38.92
C GLN A 57 -6.30 30.17 -37.82
N HIS A 58 -6.17 31.45 -37.45
CA HIS A 58 -7.13 32.26 -36.75
C HIS A 58 -8.55 32.08 -37.31
N SER A 59 -9.51 31.77 -36.45
CA SER A 59 -10.88 32.28 -36.63
C SER A 59 -11.51 32.48 -35.26
N GLN A 60 -11.96 33.72 -35.06
CA GLN A 60 -12.72 34.19 -33.93
C GLN A 60 -14.15 33.66 -34.03
N SER A 61 -14.71 33.17 -32.93
CA SER A 61 -16.15 33.24 -32.71
C SER A 61 -16.43 33.48 -31.23
N GLU A 62 -16.82 34.71 -30.94
CA GLU A 62 -17.47 35.14 -29.70
C GLU A 62 -18.70 34.29 -29.41
N LEU A 63 -18.89 33.93 -28.14
CA LEU A 63 -20.21 33.85 -27.52
C LEU A 63 -20.11 33.95 -25.99
N ASP A 64 -20.47 35.14 -25.53
CA ASP A 64 -20.99 35.58 -24.24
C ASP A 64 -20.99 34.63 -23.03
N ARG A 65 -20.28 35.05 -21.97
CA ARG A 65 -20.67 34.74 -20.59
C ARG A 65 -20.59 35.99 -19.73
N ARG A 66 -21.78 36.44 -19.28
CA ARG A 66 -22.02 37.63 -18.47
C ARG A 66 -21.25 37.60 -17.15
N LYS A 67 -20.61 38.74 -16.85
CA LYS A 67 -19.96 39.11 -15.59
C LYS A 67 -21.00 39.44 -14.51
N SER A 68 -20.73 39.00 -13.28
CA SER A 68 -21.18 39.69 -12.06
C SER A 68 -19.98 40.44 -11.49
N CYS A 69 -20.17 41.72 -11.19
CA CYS A 69 -19.18 42.64 -10.64
C CYS A 69 -19.24 42.63 -9.12
N ASP A 70 -18.09 42.59 -8.46
CA ASP A 70 -17.91 43.38 -7.24
C ASP A 70 -16.49 43.94 -7.13
N LYS A 71 -16.42 45.25 -6.87
CA LYS A 71 -15.20 46.08 -6.87
C LYS A 71 -14.65 46.21 -5.45
N ARG A 72 -13.34 46.01 -5.25
CA ARG A 72 -12.56 46.74 -4.21
C ARG A 72 -11.13 47.07 -4.70
N PRO A 73 -10.54 48.20 -4.25
CA PRO A 73 -9.48 48.91 -4.97
C PRO A 73 -8.04 48.50 -4.58
N PRO A 74 -7.02 48.85 -5.40
CA PRO A 74 -5.63 48.44 -5.20
C PRO A 74 -4.82 49.49 -4.42
N THR A 75 -3.97 49.05 -3.51
CA THR A 75 -2.84 49.84 -3.02
C THR A 75 -1.53 49.05 -3.03
N THR A 76 -0.51 49.75 -3.50
CA THR A 76 0.84 49.35 -3.90
C THR A 76 1.83 49.07 -2.76
N ARG A 77 2.90 48.36 -3.15
CA ARG A 77 4.33 48.47 -2.75
C ARG A 77 4.85 47.65 -1.55
N SER A 78 5.54 46.56 -1.92
CA SER A 78 6.94 46.22 -1.58
C SER A 78 7.55 46.88 -0.33
N ARG A 79 7.92 46.05 0.67
CA ARG A 79 9.07 46.30 1.56
C ARG A 79 9.69 44.97 2.07
N ARG A 80 11.01 44.86 1.88
CA ARG A 80 11.93 43.90 2.51
C ARG A 80 11.90 44.03 4.04
N PRO A 81 12.15 42.96 4.82
CA PRO A 81 12.30 43.07 6.26
C PRO A 81 13.73 43.48 6.64
N SER A 82 13.82 44.51 7.49
CA SER A 82 15.04 44.98 8.16
C SER A 82 15.22 44.29 9.51
N ASN A 83 16.46 43.94 9.81
CA ASN A 83 16.97 43.53 11.12
C ASN A 83 16.61 44.52 12.23
N THR A 84 16.15 44.02 13.38
CA THR A 84 16.27 44.73 14.66
C THR A 84 16.59 43.77 15.81
N ASN A 85 17.68 44.12 16.50
CA ASN A 85 18.19 43.56 17.75
C ASN A 85 17.19 43.70 18.91
N TRP A 86 17.08 42.65 19.72
CA TRP A 86 16.45 42.69 21.04
C TRP A 86 17.53 42.67 22.14
N LYS A 87 17.50 43.65 23.05
CA LYS A 87 18.18 43.62 24.35
C LYS A 87 17.11 43.48 25.46
N PRO A 88 17.33 42.67 26.52
CA PRO A 88 16.39 42.56 27.63
C PRO A 88 16.63 43.62 28.71
N THR A 89 15.53 44.03 29.35
CA THR A 89 15.39 45.02 30.42
C THR A 89 15.71 44.48 31.82
N GLU A 90 16.33 45.33 32.63
CA GLU A 90 16.61 45.16 34.06
C GLU A 90 15.36 45.25 34.95
N SER A 91 15.39 44.48 36.04
CA SER A 91 14.41 44.43 37.12
C SER A 91 14.66 45.49 38.19
N ARG A 92 13.59 46.20 38.58
CA ARG A 92 13.50 47.20 39.66
C ARG A 92 13.74 46.59 41.06
N ASN A 93 14.57 47.25 41.87
CA ASN A 93 14.68 47.06 43.31
C ASN A 93 13.62 47.89 44.06
N GLY A 94 12.97 47.28 45.06
CA GLY A 94 12.18 47.94 46.09
C GLY A 94 12.89 47.84 47.45
N HIS A 95 12.87 48.93 48.22
CA HIS A 95 13.43 49.05 49.56
C HIS A 95 12.30 49.35 50.53
N LEU A 96 12.20 48.59 51.63
CA LEU A 96 11.41 48.92 52.82
C LEU A 96 12.01 48.19 54.03
N ASP A 97 11.90 48.86 55.17
CA ASP A 97 12.80 48.83 56.32
C ASP A 97 12.20 48.10 57.53
N LYS A 98 13.05 47.84 58.54
CA LYS A 98 12.78 47.48 59.97
C LYS A 98 12.55 46.01 60.40
N GLY A 99 13.32 45.62 61.43
CA GLY A 99 12.82 44.87 62.61
C GLY A 99 13.54 43.56 62.99
N ARG A 100 14.46 43.62 63.96
CA ARG A 100 14.99 42.51 64.81
C ARG A 100 13.94 42.06 65.85
N PRO A 101 14.21 41.10 66.77
CA PRO A 101 14.96 39.82 66.72
C PRO A 101 14.15 38.66 67.39
N THR A 102 14.62 37.39 67.35
CA THR A 102 14.85 36.50 68.54
C THR A 102 15.14 35.03 68.19
N GLU A 103 16.14 34.49 68.91
CA GLU A 103 16.31 33.12 69.45
C GLU A 103 16.43 31.89 68.52
N SER A 104 17.63 31.29 68.41
CA SER A 104 18.28 30.30 69.30
C SER A 104 17.82 28.87 68.96
N THR A 105 18.68 28.03 68.38
CA THR A 105 19.43 26.92 69.02
C THR A 105 19.88 26.00 67.85
N VAL A 106 20.96 25.22 67.80
CA VAL A 106 22.07 24.83 68.69
C VAL A 106 23.09 24.10 67.78
N ILE A 107 24.36 24.52 67.87
CA ILE A 107 25.60 23.71 68.05
C ILE A 107 25.78 22.44 67.19
N SER A 108 26.81 22.42 66.33
CA SER A 108 28.06 21.66 66.58
C SER A 108 29.11 21.83 65.47
N VAL A 109 30.23 22.45 65.85
CA VAL A 109 31.58 22.45 65.23
C VAL A 109 32.37 21.40 66.04
N PRO A 110 33.35 20.59 65.54
CA PRO A 110 34.70 21.12 65.22
C PRO A 110 35.56 20.31 64.21
N SER A 111 36.38 20.95 63.38
CA SER A 111 37.79 21.38 63.63
C SER A 111 38.83 20.41 63.08
N LYS A 112 39.71 20.94 62.22
CA LYS A 112 41.15 21.16 62.45
C LYS A 112 41.68 21.71 61.12
N GLY A 113 42.15 22.95 61.04
CA GLY A 113 43.32 23.48 61.77
C GLY A 113 44.57 23.11 60.96
N ALA A 114 45.50 24.00 60.62
CA ALA A 114 45.67 25.39 60.94
C ALA A 114 46.88 25.89 60.09
N ILE A 115 46.91 27.19 59.77
CA ILE A 115 48.11 28.07 59.76
C ILE A 115 49.11 27.79 58.60
N GLU A 116 49.53 28.76 57.78
CA GLU A 116 50.14 30.04 58.15
C GLU A 116 50.11 31.04 56.99
N ALA A 117 50.08 32.32 57.34
CA ALA A 117 49.99 33.47 56.45
C ALA A 117 51.37 33.91 55.93
N ASP A 118 51.43 34.48 54.71
CA ASP A 118 52.26 35.69 54.52
C ASP A 118 51.90 36.52 53.26
N LYS A 119 51.88 37.85 53.49
CA LYS A 119 52.17 38.98 52.58
C LYS A 119 51.28 39.39 51.39
N MET A 120 50.49 40.43 51.68
CA MET A 120 50.31 41.73 51.01
C MET A 120 50.68 41.98 49.53
N ALA A 121 49.76 42.74 48.90
CA ALA A 121 49.86 43.66 47.76
C ALA A 121 49.85 43.07 46.33
N ASP A 122 48.80 43.36 45.55
CA ASP A 122 48.82 44.52 44.64
C ASP A 122 47.49 44.66 43.87
N SER A 123 47.08 45.90 43.57
CA SER A 123 45.83 46.21 42.87
C SER A 123 45.87 45.71 41.41
N ARG A 124 44.82 45.01 40.96
CA ARG A 124 44.64 44.67 39.53
C ARG A 124 43.34 45.25 38.99
N ARG A 125 43.50 46.30 38.16
CA ARG A 125 42.49 46.80 37.21
C ARG A 125 41.93 45.65 36.35
N PRO A 126 40.62 45.61 36.05
CA PRO A 126 40.08 44.62 35.13
C PRO A 126 40.51 44.97 33.71
N ARG A 127 41.36 44.13 33.11
CA ARG A 127 41.67 44.22 31.67
C ARG A 127 40.40 43.92 30.88
N LEU A 128 39.88 44.90 30.14
CA LEU A 128 38.91 44.65 29.06
C LEU A 128 39.53 43.64 28.08
N ARG A 129 38.95 42.44 28.00
CA ARG A 129 39.32 41.45 26.98
C ARG A 129 38.78 41.93 25.63
N SER A 130 39.65 41.99 24.64
CA SER A 130 39.34 42.30 23.24
C SER A 130 38.22 41.38 22.71
N PRO A 131 37.16 41.92 22.08
CA PRO A 131 36.06 41.13 21.53
C PRO A 131 36.43 40.35 20.25
N TRP A 132 37.69 40.43 19.80
CA TRP A 132 38.15 39.89 18.51
C TRP A 132 39.30 38.87 18.65
N SER A 133 39.41 38.19 19.79
CA SER A 133 40.32 37.06 19.93
C SER A 133 39.66 35.78 19.40
N PHE A 134 39.57 35.65 18.08
CA PHE A 134 39.24 34.38 17.43
C PHE A 134 40.33 33.37 17.79
N THR A 135 40.02 32.49 18.72
CA THR A 135 40.95 31.42 19.14
C THR A 135 41.13 30.47 17.94
N PRO A 136 42.33 29.94 17.65
CA PRO A 136 42.54 28.98 16.55
C PRO A 136 41.59 27.78 16.59
N LEU A 137 41.08 27.43 17.78
CA LEU A 137 40.06 26.42 18.00
C LEU A 137 38.70 26.78 17.37
N ILE A 138 38.28 28.05 17.39
CA ILE A 138 37.06 28.52 16.70
C ILE A 138 37.23 28.36 15.19
N PHE A 139 38.40 28.72 14.65
CA PHE A 139 38.68 28.57 13.22
C PHE A 139 38.73 27.09 12.78
N GLY A 140 39.35 26.23 13.60
CA GLY A 140 39.37 24.79 13.33
C GLY A 140 37.97 24.17 13.38
N THR A 141 37.17 24.52 14.39
CA THR A 141 35.78 24.01 14.52
C THR A 141 34.86 24.52 13.41
N THR A 142 34.99 25.77 12.97
CA THR A 142 34.21 26.28 11.84
C THR A 142 34.59 25.60 10.53
N ILE A 143 35.87 25.34 10.27
CA ILE A 143 36.31 24.58 9.08
C ILE A 143 35.73 23.16 9.11
N ILE A 144 35.81 22.46 10.24
CA ILE A 144 35.25 21.10 10.37
C ILE A 144 33.73 21.13 10.13
N ALA A 145 33.03 22.11 10.69
CA ALA A 145 31.58 22.27 10.47
C ALA A 145 31.25 22.54 9.00
N LEU A 146 32.04 23.36 8.30
CA LEU A 146 31.88 23.62 6.87
C LEU A 146 32.17 22.38 6.02
N ILE A 147 33.21 21.61 6.34
CA ILE A 147 33.53 20.35 5.65
C ILE A 147 32.40 19.33 5.88
N ALA A 148 31.90 19.22 7.11
CA ALA A 148 30.79 18.33 7.43
C ALA A 148 29.52 18.74 6.68
N LEU A 149 29.16 20.03 6.67
CA LEU A 149 28.02 20.56 5.92
C LEU A 149 28.19 20.33 4.41
N ALA A 150 29.36 20.60 3.85
CA ALA A 150 29.65 20.36 2.44
C ALA A 150 29.56 18.87 2.09
N SER A 151 30.01 17.98 2.98
CA SER A 151 29.90 16.53 2.82
C SER A 151 28.45 16.06 2.87
N ILE A 152 27.63 16.62 3.77
CA ILE A 152 26.19 16.34 3.85
C ILE A 152 25.49 16.80 2.57
N ILE A 153 25.74 18.04 2.11
CA ILE A 153 25.15 18.59 0.89
C ILE A 153 25.59 17.76 -0.33
N HIS A 154 26.87 17.40 -0.42
CA HIS A 154 27.38 16.56 -1.49
C HIS A 154 26.74 15.18 -1.46
N SER A 155 26.63 14.55 -0.29
CA SER A 155 25.97 13.25 -0.14
C SER A 155 24.51 13.34 -0.56
N PHE A 156 23.76 14.32 -0.06
CA PHE A 156 22.35 14.53 -0.36
C PHE A 156 22.10 14.74 -1.86
N ASN A 157 22.98 15.47 -2.56
CA ASN A 157 22.80 15.79 -3.97
C ASN A 157 23.41 14.76 -4.93
N THR A 158 24.26 13.83 -4.48
CA THR A 158 25.02 12.96 -5.40
C THR A 158 25.02 11.48 -5.02
N ARG A 159 24.64 11.11 -3.80
CA ARG A 159 24.69 9.73 -3.31
C ARG A 159 23.28 9.24 -2.99
N GLN A 160 22.98 8.00 -3.38
CA GLN A 160 21.73 7.30 -3.06
C GLN A 160 20.45 8.06 -3.48
N LEU A 161 20.51 8.78 -4.61
CA LEU A 161 19.32 9.36 -5.20
C LEU A 161 18.49 8.26 -5.85
N ASP A 162 17.30 8.04 -5.30
CA ASP A 162 16.29 7.19 -5.92
C ASP A 162 15.89 7.79 -7.30
N ASN A 163 15.68 6.91 -8.28
CA ASN A 163 15.25 7.35 -9.60
C ASN A 163 13.76 7.73 -9.57
N LYS A 164 13.43 8.91 -10.11
CA LYS A 164 12.04 9.35 -10.31
C LYS A 164 11.41 8.57 -11.46
N GLY A 165 10.32 7.86 -11.17
CA GLY A 165 9.58 7.06 -12.16
C GLY A 165 8.10 7.38 -12.27
N CYS A 166 7.61 8.38 -11.55
CA CYS A 166 6.19 8.72 -11.56
C CYS A 166 5.77 9.26 -12.94
N ARG A 167 4.80 8.57 -13.56
CA ARG A 167 4.18 9.01 -14.81
C ARG A 167 3.07 10.02 -14.54
N MET A 168 2.86 10.93 -15.49
CA MET A 168 1.87 11.98 -15.32
C MET A 168 0.45 11.45 -15.45
N SER A 169 -0.45 11.97 -14.61
CA SER A 169 -1.89 11.75 -14.71
C SER A 169 -2.62 13.02 -15.13
N TYR A 170 -3.72 12.85 -15.86
CA TYR A 170 -4.55 13.94 -16.39
C TYR A 170 -6.00 13.76 -15.96
N MET A 171 -6.68 14.88 -15.72
CA MET A 171 -8.01 14.91 -15.11
C MET A 171 -8.75 16.22 -15.41
N ARG A 172 -10.08 16.18 -15.40
CA ARG A 172 -11.01 17.31 -15.57
C ARG A 172 -11.87 17.46 -14.31
N PRO A 173 -11.30 18.00 -13.22
CA PRO A 173 -11.95 18.00 -11.92
C PRO A 173 -13.12 18.99 -11.87
N SER A 174 -14.19 18.58 -11.21
CA SER A 174 -15.31 19.41 -10.78
C SER A 174 -15.55 19.18 -9.30
N PHE A 175 -15.89 20.23 -8.56
CA PHE A 175 -16.12 20.17 -7.11
C PHE A 175 -17.45 20.81 -6.78
N ALA A 176 -18.36 20.02 -6.22
CA ALA A 176 -19.63 20.51 -5.68
C ALA A 176 -19.47 20.76 -4.18
N LYS A 177 -19.56 22.03 -3.75
CA LYS A 177 -19.52 22.39 -2.32
C LYS A 177 -20.81 21.91 -1.65
N LEU A 178 -20.68 21.25 -0.51
CA LEU A 178 -21.82 20.83 0.31
C LEU A 178 -22.28 22.00 1.20
N SER A 179 -23.00 22.95 0.61
CA SER A 179 -23.39 24.19 1.30
C SER A 179 -24.36 23.98 2.46
N ASP A 180 -25.12 22.89 2.49
CA ASP A 180 -26.05 22.60 3.58
C ASP A 180 -25.33 22.03 4.83
N PHE A 181 -24.03 21.68 4.72
CA PHE A 181 -23.20 21.36 5.89
C PHE A 181 -22.68 22.66 6.52
N ASP A 182 -23.56 23.31 7.26
CA ASP A 182 -23.39 24.65 7.79
C ASP A 182 -23.23 24.70 9.32
N THR A 183 -23.43 25.87 9.92
CA THR A 183 -23.27 26.10 11.36
C THR A 183 -24.31 25.36 12.22
N GLU A 184 -25.38 24.84 11.64
CA GLU A 184 -26.32 23.97 12.37
C GLU A 184 -25.70 22.60 12.65
N HIS A 185 -24.75 22.18 11.81
CA HIS A 185 -24.08 20.88 11.92
C HIS A 185 -22.78 20.96 12.71
N THR A 186 -21.99 22.03 12.52
CA THR A 186 -20.70 22.16 13.18
C THR A 186 -20.27 23.61 13.38
N ARG A 187 -19.66 23.88 14.54
CA ARG A 187 -19.08 25.20 14.86
C ARG A 187 -17.96 25.63 13.91
N PHE A 188 -17.38 24.70 13.14
CA PHE A 188 -16.29 24.98 12.19
C PHE A 188 -16.77 25.22 10.75
N ALA A 189 -18.08 25.23 10.48
CA ALA A 189 -18.60 25.38 9.12
C ALA A 189 -18.25 26.72 8.44
N SER A 190 -17.93 27.74 9.23
CA SER A 190 -17.42 29.03 8.74
C SER A 190 -15.92 29.00 8.38
N LYS A 191 -15.18 28.01 8.89
CA LYS A 191 -13.73 27.86 8.74
C LYS A 191 -13.36 26.81 7.70
N TYR A 192 -14.06 25.68 7.71
CA TYR A 192 -13.79 24.52 6.87
C TYR A 192 -14.95 24.25 5.92
N SER A 193 -14.69 23.54 4.83
CA SER A 193 -15.72 23.20 3.84
C SER A 193 -15.51 21.79 3.28
N VAL A 194 -16.60 21.07 3.04
CA VAL A 194 -16.58 19.76 2.38
C VAL A 194 -17.07 19.90 0.94
N TYR A 195 -16.43 19.15 0.04
CA TYR A 195 -16.75 19.11 -1.38
C TYR A 195 -16.94 17.66 -1.82
N LEU A 196 -17.86 17.46 -2.76
CA LEU A 196 -18.00 16.23 -3.53
C LEU A 196 -17.25 16.38 -4.86
N TYR A 197 -16.33 15.47 -5.15
CA TYR A 197 -15.59 15.42 -6.39
C TYR A 197 -16.42 14.79 -7.51
N ARG A 198 -16.30 15.37 -8.71
CA ARG A 198 -16.89 14.90 -9.95
C ARG A 198 -15.89 15.03 -11.09
N GLU A 199 -15.92 14.08 -12.02
CA GLU A 199 -15.01 14.06 -13.17
C GLU A 199 -15.79 14.53 -14.40
N GLY A 200 -15.38 15.67 -14.96
CA GLY A 200 -16.05 16.26 -16.13
C GLY A 200 -16.03 15.31 -17.32
N MET A 201 -17.12 15.29 -18.09
CA MET A 201 -17.37 14.35 -19.19
C MET A 201 -17.58 12.88 -18.77
N VAL A 202 -17.49 12.54 -17.48
CA VAL A 202 -17.63 11.16 -16.96
C VAL A 202 -18.79 11.07 -15.97
N ASP A 203 -18.76 11.92 -14.94
CA ASP A 203 -19.77 11.99 -13.90
C ASP A 203 -19.92 13.43 -13.40
N GLU A 204 -21.03 14.07 -13.75
CA GLU A 204 -21.32 15.47 -13.41
C GLU A 204 -22.50 15.64 -12.44
N ASP A 205 -23.22 14.56 -12.13
CA ASP A 205 -24.37 14.64 -11.21
C ASP A 205 -23.89 14.84 -9.77
N THR A 206 -24.43 15.84 -9.09
CA THR A 206 -24.09 16.17 -7.70
C THR A 206 -24.79 15.29 -6.66
N LYS A 207 -25.68 14.38 -7.09
CA LYS A 207 -26.28 13.37 -6.21
C LYS A 207 -25.27 12.28 -5.84
N VAL A 208 -25.43 11.75 -4.63
CA VAL A 208 -24.66 10.59 -4.16
C VAL A 208 -25.28 9.31 -4.73
N LYS A 209 -24.45 8.38 -5.17
CA LYS A 209 -24.89 7.15 -5.87
C LYS A 209 -24.01 5.93 -5.61
N GLY A 210 -22.89 6.14 -4.92
CA GLY A 210 -21.80 5.20 -4.80
C GLY A 210 -21.47 4.80 -3.37
N VAL A 211 -20.22 4.40 -3.18
CA VAL A 211 -19.62 4.16 -1.87
C VAL A 211 -18.92 5.43 -1.40
N PRO A 212 -19.19 5.94 -0.18
CA PRO A 212 -18.56 7.16 0.30
C PRO A 212 -17.08 6.94 0.64
N VAL A 213 -16.24 7.81 0.07
CA VAL A 213 -14.80 7.90 0.36
C VAL A 213 -14.49 9.33 0.78
N LEU A 214 -13.82 9.53 1.91
CA LEU A 214 -13.41 10.86 2.38
C LEU A 214 -11.89 11.00 2.29
N PHE A 215 -11.44 11.95 1.50
CA PHE A 215 -10.05 12.35 1.41
C PHE A 215 -9.73 13.48 2.40
N ILE A 216 -8.64 13.31 3.14
CA ILE A 216 -8.12 14.28 4.11
C ILE A 216 -6.75 14.77 3.63
N PRO A 217 -6.61 16.06 3.28
CA PRO A 217 -5.37 16.61 2.76
C PRO A 217 -4.27 16.70 3.83
N GLY A 218 -3.04 16.93 3.36
CA GLY A 218 -1.88 17.12 4.22
C GLY A 218 -1.80 18.49 4.90
N ASN A 219 -0.68 18.72 5.59
CA ASN A 219 -0.36 20.00 6.20
C ASN A 219 -0.31 21.12 5.16
N ALA A 220 -1.05 22.22 5.38
CA ALA A 220 -1.24 23.29 4.40
C ALA A 220 -1.65 22.78 3.00
N GLY A 221 -2.32 21.62 2.96
CA GLY A 221 -2.81 20.99 1.75
C GLY A 221 -4.18 21.53 1.35
N SER A 222 -4.51 21.35 0.08
CA SER A 222 -5.80 21.73 -0.48
C SER A 222 -6.64 20.47 -0.76
N TYR A 223 -7.96 20.61 -0.63
CA TYR A 223 -8.95 19.59 -1.06
C TYR A 223 -8.72 19.07 -2.49
N LYS A 224 -8.05 19.87 -3.34
CA LYS A 224 -7.69 19.53 -4.73
C LYS A 224 -6.62 18.45 -4.85
N GLN A 225 -5.95 18.06 -3.76
CA GLN A 225 -4.95 16.99 -3.77
C GLN A 225 -5.55 15.63 -4.19
N VAL A 226 -6.84 15.41 -3.96
CA VAL A 226 -7.53 14.14 -4.29
C VAL A 226 -7.73 13.90 -5.79
N ARG A 227 -7.66 14.95 -6.62
CA ARG A 227 -8.12 14.92 -8.02
C ARG A 227 -7.61 13.71 -8.82
N PRO A 228 -6.31 13.34 -8.78
CA PRO A 228 -5.81 12.26 -9.63
C PRO A 228 -6.41 10.90 -9.29
N ILE A 229 -6.59 10.62 -7.99
CA ILE A 229 -7.15 9.37 -7.48
C ILE A 229 -8.65 9.31 -7.77
N ALA A 230 -9.38 10.39 -7.48
CA ALA A 230 -10.82 10.45 -7.72
C ALA A 230 -11.17 10.39 -9.22
N ALA A 231 -10.36 11.03 -10.08
CA ALA A 231 -10.49 10.93 -11.53
C ALA A 231 -10.27 9.49 -12.04
N GLU A 232 -9.25 8.80 -11.53
CA GLU A 232 -9.03 7.38 -11.87
C GLU A 232 -10.22 6.52 -11.46
N ALA A 233 -10.76 6.75 -10.26
CA ALA A 233 -11.89 5.97 -9.76
C ALA A 233 -13.14 6.15 -10.62
N ALA A 234 -13.48 7.40 -10.96
CA ALA A 234 -14.63 7.70 -11.82
C ALA A 234 -14.45 7.09 -13.22
N THR A 235 -13.27 7.27 -13.82
CA THR A 235 -12.97 6.78 -15.17
C THR A 235 -12.96 5.24 -15.22
N TYR A 236 -12.30 4.59 -14.27
CA TYR A 236 -12.22 3.13 -14.23
C TYR A 236 -13.60 2.47 -14.03
N PHE A 237 -14.47 3.06 -13.21
CA PHE A 237 -15.84 2.58 -13.11
C PHE A 237 -16.63 2.81 -14.39
N HIS A 238 -16.53 4.02 -14.97
CA HIS A 238 -17.26 4.38 -16.17
C HIS A 238 -16.87 3.53 -17.40
N ASP A 239 -15.58 3.29 -17.59
CA ASP A 239 -15.07 2.64 -18.79
C ASP A 239 -14.98 1.11 -18.66
N VAL A 240 -14.84 0.60 -17.43
CA VAL A 240 -14.58 -0.83 -17.19
C VAL A 240 -15.69 -1.46 -16.34
N LEU A 241 -15.81 -1.08 -15.07
CA LEU A 241 -16.61 -1.86 -14.10
C LEU A 241 -18.12 -1.79 -14.36
N ARG A 242 -18.64 -0.67 -14.85
CA ARG A 242 -20.08 -0.57 -15.16
C ARG A 242 -20.52 -1.52 -16.27
N HIS A 243 -19.58 -2.00 -17.07
CA HIS A 243 -19.80 -2.91 -18.19
C HIS A 243 -19.53 -4.38 -17.83
N ASP A 244 -19.08 -4.64 -16.59
CA ASP A 244 -18.84 -5.97 -16.05
C ASP A 244 -19.98 -6.36 -15.11
N SER A 245 -20.91 -7.19 -15.59
CA SER A 245 -22.07 -7.63 -14.79
C SER A 245 -21.64 -8.38 -13.53
N ALA A 246 -20.58 -9.19 -13.60
CA ALA A 246 -20.10 -9.93 -12.44
C ALA A 246 -19.54 -8.99 -11.37
N ALA A 247 -18.85 -7.91 -11.76
CA ALA A 247 -18.40 -6.90 -10.81
C ALA A 247 -19.58 -6.14 -10.17
N ILE A 248 -20.59 -5.76 -10.97
CA ILE A 248 -21.80 -5.09 -10.49
C ILE A 248 -22.59 -5.97 -9.52
N ASP A 249 -22.75 -7.26 -9.81
CA ASP A 249 -23.41 -8.24 -8.95
C ASP A 249 -22.61 -8.48 -7.66
N ALA A 250 -21.28 -8.49 -7.75
CA ALA A 250 -20.38 -8.57 -6.60
C ALA A 250 -20.35 -7.28 -5.74
N GLY A 251 -21.16 -6.28 -6.07
CA GLY A 251 -21.33 -5.08 -5.28
C GLY A 251 -20.45 -3.89 -5.69
N ALA A 252 -19.87 -3.89 -6.89
CA ALA A 252 -19.13 -2.73 -7.41
C ALA A 252 -20.10 -1.60 -7.79
N ARG A 253 -19.87 -0.39 -7.29
CA ARG A 253 -20.55 0.86 -7.67
C ARG A 253 -19.54 1.99 -7.69
N ASN A 254 -19.91 3.14 -8.25
CA ASN A 254 -19.07 4.34 -8.26
C ASN A 254 -18.52 4.67 -6.86
N LEU A 255 -17.36 5.32 -6.78
CA LEU A 255 -16.82 5.84 -5.53
C LEU A 255 -17.13 7.33 -5.41
N ASP A 256 -17.92 7.70 -4.41
CA ASP A 256 -18.25 9.10 -4.13
C ASP A 256 -17.15 9.72 -3.26
N PHE A 257 -16.21 10.38 -3.93
CA PHE A 257 -15.09 11.07 -3.28
C PHE A 257 -15.52 12.40 -2.69
N PHE A 258 -15.60 12.45 -1.37
CA PHE A 258 -15.64 13.66 -0.58
C PHE A 258 -14.23 14.13 -0.26
N THR A 259 -14.02 15.43 -0.17
CA THR A 259 -12.74 16.05 0.18
C THR A 259 -12.99 17.30 0.99
N VAL A 260 -12.03 17.64 1.86
CA VAL A 260 -12.16 18.75 2.82
C VAL A 260 -11.16 19.86 2.52
N ASP A 261 -11.62 21.10 2.60
CA ASP A 261 -10.80 22.29 2.61
C ASP A 261 -10.62 22.79 4.04
N PHE A 262 -9.40 22.67 4.55
CA PHE A 262 -9.02 23.19 5.85
C PHE A 262 -8.49 24.63 5.81
N ASN A 263 -8.73 25.36 4.71
CA ASN A 263 -8.21 26.70 4.51
C ASN A 263 -6.68 26.77 4.67
N GLU A 264 -5.99 25.71 4.22
CA GLU A 264 -4.54 25.54 4.27
C GLU A 264 -3.93 25.69 5.68
N ASP A 265 -4.70 25.33 6.72
CA ASP A 265 -4.24 25.32 8.11
C ASP A 265 -2.96 24.45 8.30
N ILE A 266 -2.06 24.94 9.14
CA ILE A 266 -0.74 24.34 9.40
C ILE A 266 -0.84 23.29 10.53
N THR A 267 -1.31 22.10 10.21
CA THR A 267 -1.53 20.99 11.16
C THR A 267 -0.25 20.39 11.75
N ALA A 268 0.87 20.45 11.04
CA ALA A 268 2.12 19.82 11.48
C ALA A 268 2.79 20.54 12.66
N PHE A 269 2.35 21.77 12.96
CA PHE A 269 2.99 22.65 13.93
C PHE A 269 2.10 22.98 15.14
N HIS A 270 0.83 22.57 15.13
CA HIS A 270 -0.15 22.96 16.15
C HIS A 270 -1.12 21.82 16.46
N GLY A 271 -1.02 21.25 17.67
CA GLY A 271 -1.83 20.09 18.09
C GLY A 271 -3.33 20.38 18.12
N GLN A 272 -3.75 21.56 18.60
CA GLN A 272 -5.16 21.92 18.66
C GLN A 272 -5.81 21.96 17.27
N THR A 273 -5.09 22.41 16.23
CA THR A 273 -5.61 22.38 14.85
C THR A 273 -5.94 20.96 14.40
N MET A 274 -5.13 19.97 14.78
CA MET A 274 -5.40 18.56 14.46
C MET A 274 -6.69 18.05 15.15
N LEU A 275 -6.91 18.45 16.40
CA LEU A 275 -8.13 18.10 17.14
C LEU A 275 -9.37 18.75 16.53
N ASP A 276 -9.29 20.04 16.17
CA ASP A 276 -10.38 20.78 15.52
C ASP A 276 -10.75 20.16 14.17
N GLN A 277 -9.76 19.77 13.38
CA GLN A 277 -9.98 19.06 12.11
C GLN A 277 -10.63 17.69 12.30
N ALA A 278 -10.20 16.93 13.31
CA ALA A 278 -10.79 15.63 13.62
C ALA A 278 -12.24 15.75 14.09
N GLU A 279 -12.55 16.73 14.95
CA GLU A 279 -13.91 17.03 15.39
C GLU A 279 -14.81 17.38 14.20
N TYR A 280 -14.37 18.31 13.33
CA TYR A 280 -15.09 18.70 12.13
C TYR A 280 -15.37 17.52 11.18
N LEU A 281 -14.38 16.65 10.97
CA LEU A 281 -14.53 15.53 10.05
C LEU A 281 -15.47 14.44 10.57
N ASN A 282 -15.57 14.25 11.89
CA ASN A 282 -16.57 13.34 12.46
C ASN A 282 -18.00 13.84 12.19
N GLU A 283 -18.24 15.16 12.34
CA GLU A 283 -19.53 15.76 11.95
C GLU A 283 -19.75 15.67 10.44
N ALA A 284 -18.69 15.84 9.63
CA ALA A 284 -18.77 15.69 8.18
C ALA A 284 -19.15 14.26 7.77
N ILE A 285 -18.62 13.23 8.45
CA ILE A 285 -19.02 11.83 8.19
C ILE A 285 -20.50 11.62 8.52
N ALA A 286 -20.97 12.12 9.66
CA ALA A 286 -22.38 12.03 10.03
C ALA A 286 -23.29 12.66 8.97
N TYR A 287 -22.90 13.85 8.47
CA TYR A 287 -23.60 14.53 7.38
C TYR A 287 -23.52 13.78 6.05
N ILE A 288 -22.34 13.26 5.68
CA ILE A 288 -22.17 12.49 4.43
C ILE A 288 -23.10 11.27 4.43
N LEU A 289 -23.16 10.52 5.54
CA LEU A 289 -24.03 9.35 5.66
C LEU A 289 -25.52 9.75 5.58
N SER A 290 -25.90 10.91 6.12
CA SER A 290 -27.29 11.39 6.02
C SER A 290 -27.73 11.72 4.58
N LEU A 291 -26.80 12.10 3.69
CA LEU A 291 -27.10 12.35 2.27
C LEU A 291 -27.63 11.09 1.56
N TYR A 292 -27.17 9.90 1.98
CA TYR A 292 -27.57 8.64 1.36
C TYR A 292 -29.00 8.24 1.73
N HIS A 293 -29.49 8.70 2.88
CA HIS A 293 -30.85 8.45 3.35
C HIS A 293 -31.90 9.40 2.72
N ASP A 294 -31.50 10.54 2.13
CA ASP A 294 -32.44 11.50 1.49
C ASP A 294 -32.63 11.15 -0.01
N PRO A 295 -33.82 10.71 -0.45
CA PRO A 295 -34.10 10.38 -1.85
C PRO A 295 -33.92 11.54 -2.84
N ARG A 296 -33.88 12.79 -2.35
CA ARG A 296 -33.63 13.97 -3.20
C ARG A 296 -32.14 14.17 -3.47
N ARG A 297 -31.28 13.67 -2.58
CA ARG A 297 -29.81 13.79 -2.63
C ARG A 297 -29.14 12.49 -3.10
N SER A 298 -29.81 11.36 -2.96
CA SER A 298 -29.34 10.02 -3.32
C SER A 298 -30.01 9.52 -4.62
N GLN A 299 -29.22 8.92 -5.50
CA GLN A 299 -29.68 8.17 -6.68
C GLN A 299 -29.21 6.71 -6.59
N ARG A 300 -29.41 6.09 -5.43
CA ARG A 300 -29.11 4.67 -5.21
C ARG A 300 -30.34 3.81 -5.46
N ASP A 301 -30.06 2.55 -5.74
CA ASP A 301 -31.06 1.49 -5.78
C ASP A 301 -31.71 1.34 -4.39
N PRO A 302 -33.04 1.48 -4.26
CA PRO A 302 -33.75 1.32 -3.00
C PRO A 302 -33.63 -0.08 -2.38
N GLU A 303 -33.26 -1.10 -3.15
CA GLU A 303 -33.06 -2.47 -2.63
C GLU A 303 -31.72 -2.63 -1.90
N LEU A 304 -30.77 -1.71 -2.12
CA LEU A 304 -29.46 -1.75 -1.47
C LEU A 304 -29.50 -1.11 -0.07
N PRO A 305 -28.74 -1.65 0.90
CA PRO A 305 -28.66 -1.03 2.22
C PRO A 305 -27.96 0.34 2.15
N ASP A 306 -28.40 1.24 3.03
CA ASP A 306 -27.76 2.54 3.18
C ASP A 306 -26.36 2.42 3.82
N PRO A 307 -25.41 3.28 3.43
CA PRO A 307 -24.07 3.27 3.98
C PRO A 307 -24.08 3.61 5.46
N THR A 308 -23.35 2.83 6.26
CA THR A 308 -23.11 3.11 7.68
C THR A 308 -21.67 3.51 7.96
N SER A 309 -20.81 3.55 6.93
CA SER A 309 -19.39 3.83 7.09
C SER A 309 -18.75 4.45 5.84
N VAL A 310 -17.69 5.19 6.06
CA VAL A 310 -16.91 5.90 5.04
C VAL A 310 -15.48 5.37 5.00
N ILE A 311 -14.93 5.18 3.80
CA ILE A 311 -13.51 4.84 3.60
C ILE A 311 -12.67 6.11 3.67
N ILE A 312 -11.56 6.11 4.41
CA ILE A 312 -10.71 7.29 4.58
C ILE A 312 -9.42 7.17 3.78
N LEU A 313 -9.11 8.20 2.98
CA LEU A 313 -7.80 8.39 2.38
C LEU A 313 -7.11 9.60 3.02
N GLY A 314 -5.98 9.38 3.70
CA GLY A 314 -5.24 10.46 4.37
C GLY A 314 -3.88 10.72 3.72
N HIS A 315 -3.57 11.96 3.37
CA HIS A 315 -2.23 12.35 2.93
C HIS A 315 -1.46 13.02 4.06
N SER A 316 -0.21 12.64 4.30
CA SER A 316 0.66 13.33 5.26
C SER A 316 -0.01 13.44 6.64
N MET A 317 -0.09 14.65 7.21
CA MET A 317 -0.80 14.89 8.47
C MET A 317 -2.30 14.55 8.43
N GLY A 318 -2.95 14.52 7.27
CA GLY A 318 -4.34 14.07 7.12
C GLY A 318 -4.55 12.61 7.53
N GLY A 319 -3.54 11.76 7.35
CA GLY A 319 -3.56 10.38 7.86
C GLY A 319 -3.46 10.29 9.39
N ILE A 320 -2.92 11.32 10.04
CA ILE A 320 -2.86 11.42 11.50
C ILE A 320 -4.19 11.95 12.03
N VAL A 321 -4.75 12.97 11.38
CA VAL A 321 -6.12 13.46 11.64
C VAL A 321 -7.12 12.31 11.55
N ALA A 322 -7.03 11.44 10.54
CA ALA A 322 -7.86 10.25 10.41
C ALA A 322 -7.80 9.31 11.63
N ARG A 323 -6.61 9.14 12.23
CA ARG A 323 -6.46 8.34 13.46
C ARG A 323 -6.95 9.08 14.70
N THR A 324 -6.82 10.40 14.72
CA THR A 324 -7.35 11.27 15.78
C THR A 324 -8.87 11.20 15.83
N MET A 325 -9.54 11.17 14.68
CA MET A 325 -11.00 11.05 14.58
C MET A 325 -11.57 9.92 15.44
N LEU A 326 -10.91 8.75 15.47
CA LEU A 326 -11.34 7.56 16.22
C LEU A 326 -11.27 7.70 17.75
N ILE A 327 -10.48 8.66 18.26
CA ILE A 327 -10.35 8.92 19.69
C ILE A 327 -11.15 10.14 20.15
N MET A 328 -11.81 10.85 19.23
CA MET A 328 -12.62 12.02 19.55
C MET A 328 -13.97 11.60 20.16
N PRO A 329 -14.53 12.40 21.09
CA PRO A 329 -15.81 12.08 21.74
C PRO A 329 -17.01 11.99 20.78
N ASN A 330 -16.97 12.72 19.66
CA ASN A 330 -18.03 12.74 18.65
C ASN A 330 -17.87 11.65 17.57
N TYR A 331 -16.93 10.72 17.74
CA TYR A 331 -16.78 9.60 16.82
C TYR A 331 -17.97 8.64 16.92
N GLN A 332 -18.64 8.42 15.79
CA GLN A 332 -19.68 7.41 15.67
C GLN A 332 -19.04 6.04 15.44
N SER A 333 -19.29 5.09 16.34
CA SER A 333 -18.71 3.75 16.25
C SER A 333 -19.06 3.07 14.92
N ASN A 334 -18.08 2.42 14.29
CA ASN A 334 -18.19 1.75 12.99
C ASN A 334 -18.41 2.66 11.77
N SER A 335 -18.48 4.00 11.95
CA SER A 335 -18.58 4.95 10.84
C SER A 335 -17.32 5.01 9.97
N ILE A 336 -16.20 4.44 10.44
CA ILE A 336 -14.96 4.27 9.69
C ILE A 336 -14.51 2.84 9.87
N ASN A 337 -14.26 2.15 8.76
CA ASN A 337 -13.80 0.76 8.78
C ASN A 337 -12.50 0.56 7.99
N THR A 338 -12.10 1.49 7.12
CA THR A 338 -10.88 1.40 6.32
C THR A 338 -10.21 2.76 6.24
N ILE A 339 -8.92 2.78 6.54
CA ILE A 339 -8.05 3.96 6.44
C ILE A 339 -6.84 3.57 5.60
N ILE A 340 -6.60 4.31 4.52
CA ILE A 340 -5.38 4.21 3.71
C ILE A 340 -4.66 5.53 3.83
N THR A 341 -3.40 5.50 4.25
CA THR A 341 -2.59 6.70 4.41
C THR A 341 -1.41 6.70 3.45
N MET A 342 -1.06 7.87 2.95
CA MET A 342 0.03 8.11 2.02
C MET A 342 0.97 9.13 2.63
N SER A 343 2.23 8.73 2.84
CA SER A 343 3.28 9.54 3.47
C SER A 343 2.89 10.11 4.84
N ALA A 344 2.11 9.37 5.64
CA ALA A 344 1.64 9.82 6.94
C ALA A 344 2.61 9.42 8.08
N PRO A 345 3.05 10.35 8.94
CA PRO A 345 4.06 10.09 9.98
C PRO A 345 3.47 9.42 11.24
N HIS A 346 2.97 8.18 11.15
CA HIS A 346 2.28 7.49 12.26
C HIS A 346 3.06 7.31 13.57
N ALA A 347 4.35 7.00 13.50
CA ALA A 347 5.15 6.63 14.66
C ALA A 347 5.47 7.84 15.55
N ARG A 348 5.73 9.01 14.95
CA ARG A 348 6.08 10.25 15.65
C ARG A 348 5.86 11.47 14.77
N PRO A 349 5.60 12.66 15.35
CA PRO A 349 5.40 13.87 14.58
C PRO A 349 6.67 14.27 13.80
N PRO A 350 6.53 14.79 12.57
CA PRO A 350 7.68 15.24 11.76
C PRO A 350 8.34 16.47 12.37
N VAL A 351 7.56 17.28 13.11
CA VAL A 351 8.01 18.48 13.81
C VAL A 351 7.41 18.47 15.22
N SER A 352 8.24 18.70 16.23
CA SER A 352 7.84 18.65 17.66
C SER A 352 7.99 20.00 18.36
N PHE A 353 7.50 21.09 17.75
CA PHE A 353 7.60 22.43 18.34
C PHE A 353 6.50 22.76 19.36
N ASP A 354 5.41 22.01 19.37
CA ASP A 354 4.25 22.21 20.23
C ASP A 354 4.12 21.05 21.23
N ALA A 355 3.75 21.33 22.48
CA ALA A 355 3.56 20.29 23.48
C ALA A 355 2.28 19.48 23.22
N GLU A 356 1.24 20.14 22.69
CA GLU A 356 -0.05 19.48 22.44
C GLU A 356 0.06 18.48 21.28
N ILE A 357 0.87 18.75 20.24
CA ILE A 357 1.11 17.76 19.18
C ILE A 357 1.74 16.48 19.72
N VAL A 358 2.77 16.59 20.58
CA VAL A 358 3.45 15.42 21.16
C VAL A 358 2.50 14.63 22.05
N LYS A 359 1.70 15.34 22.88
CA LYS A 359 0.68 14.73 23.73
C LYS A 359 -0.41 14.02 22.92
N THR A 360 -0.89 14.64 21.86
CA THR A 360 -1.91 14.08 20.96
C THR A 360 -1.40 12.81 20.30
N TYR A 361 -0.18 12.82 19.73
CA TYR A 361 0.45 11.62 19.16
C TYR A 361 0.58 10.49 20.18
N LYS A 362 0.97 10.81 21.42
CA LYS A 362 1.05 9.83 22.49
C LYS A 362 -0.32 9.21 22.78
N GLN A 363 -1.36 10.03 22.91
CA GLN A 363 -2.74 9.55 23.14
C GLN A 363 -3.23 8.64 22.02
N ILE A 364 -3.03 9.04 20.76
CA ILE A 364 -3.40 8.23 19.60
C ILE A 364 -2.65 6.89 19.63
N ASN A 365 -1.33 6.92 19.78
CA ASN A 365 -0.53 5.69 19.75
C ASN A 365 -0.82 4.76 20.94
N ASP A 366 -1.07 5.30 22.12
CA ASP A 366 -1.46 4.52 23.30
C ASP A 366 -2.85 3.90 23.13
N TYR A 367 -3.82 4.64 22.59
CA TYR A 367 -5.15 4.12 22.30
C TYR A 367 -5.10 2.93 21.33
N TRP A 368 -4.38 3.08 20.21
CA TRP A 368 -4.25 2.01 19.21
C TRP A 368 -3.56 0.77 19.80
N ARG A 369 -2.50 0.93 20.59
CA ARG A 369 -1.85 -0.20 21.29
C ARG A 369 -2.77 -0.88 22.29
N GLN A 370 -3.52 -0.10 23.06
CA GLN A 370 -4.45 -0.62 24.07
C GLN A 370 -5.64 -1.35 23.44
N ALA A 371 -6.13 -0.89 22.29
CA ALA A 371 -7.21 -1.53 21.55
C ALA A 371 -6.82 -2.97 21.12
N TYR A 372 -5.58 -3.16 20.67
CA TYR A 372 -5.07 -4.47 20.24
C TYR A 372 -4.44 -5.31 21.36
N SER A 373 -4.26 -4.76 22.56
CA SER A 373 -3.83 -5.55 23.74
C SER A 373 -5.01 -6.19 24.48
N GLN A 374 -6.24 -5.91 24.07
CA GLN A 374 -7.44 -6.51 24.66
C GLN A 374 -7.47 -8.02 24.42
N LYS A 375 -7.82 -8.78 25.47
CA LYS A 375 -7.89 -10.26 25.41
C LYS A 375 -9.05 -10.77 24.56
N TRP A 376 -10.15 -10.04 24.52
CA TRP A 376 -11.38 -10.42 23.81
C TRP A 376 -11.64 -9.48 22.65
N ALA A 377 -11.94 -10.04 21.49
CA ALA A 377 -12.20 -9.28 20.26
C ALA A 377 -13.34 -8.25 20.44
N ASN A 378 -14.39 -8.59 21.20
CA ASN A 378 -15.54 -7.71 21.42
C ASN A 378 -15.20 -6.43 22.20
N ASN A 379 -14.09 -6.41 22.93
CA ASN A 379 -13.65 -5.23 23.67
C ASN A 379 -12.72 -4.33 22.85
N ASN A 380 -12.35 -4.74 21.63
CA ASN A 380 -11.48 -3.96 20.77
C ASN A 380 -12.33 -2.97 19.94
N PRO A 381 -12.28 -1.65 20.24
CA PRO A 381 -13.04 -0.65 19.49
C PRO A 381 -12.58 -0.51 18.03
N LEU A 382 -11.38 -1.02 17.71
CA LEU A 382 -10.77 -1.00 16.38
C LEU A 382 -10.87 -2.34 15.65
N TRP A 383 -11.65 -3.30 16.14
CA TRP A 383 -11.76 -4.64 15.56
C TRP A 383 -12.12 -4.65 14.06
N HIS A 384 -12.98 -3.72 13.65
CA HIS A 384 -13.43 -3.58 12.26
C HIS A 384 -12.60 -2.58 11.45
N VAL A 385 -11.57 -1.95 12.03
CA VAL A 385 -10.77 -0.92 11.36
C VAL A 385 -9.54 -1.55 10.72
N THR A 386 -9.34 -1.31 9.43
CA THR A 386 -8.09 -1.64 8.71
C THR A 386 -7.28 -0.39 8.43
N LEU A 387 -5.97 -0.40 8.71
CA LEU A 387 -5.06 0.72 8.44
C LEU A 387 -3.90 0.29 7.54
N LEU A 388 -3.88 0.80 6.31
CA LEU A 388 -2.76 0.64 5.38
C LEU A 388 -1.91 1.91 5.37
N SER A 389 -0.62 1.81 5.68
CA SER A 389 0.33 2.94 5.58
C SER A 389 1.25 2.77 4.38
N ILE A 390 1.26 3.75 3.48
CA ILE A 390 2.07 3.72 2.26
C ILE A 390 3.11 4.84 2.33
N ALA A 391 4.39 4.48 2.33
CA ALA A 391 5.51 5.41 2.37
C ALA A 391 6.08 5.64 0.95
N GLY A 392 6.43 6.89 0.62
CA GLY A 392 7.06 7.25 -0.65
C GLY A 392 8.52 6.77 -0.80
N GLY A 393 9.14 6.26 0.26
CA GLY A 393 10.54 5.82 0.22
C GLY A 393 11.55 6.98 0.29
N GLY A 394 12.72 6.84 -0.33
CA GLY A 394 13.82 7.79 -0.19
C GLY A 394 13.61 9.14 -0.89
N LEU A 395 12.64 9.23 -1.81
CA LEU A 395 12.26 10.49 -2.45
C LEU A 395 11.38 11.38 -1.56
N ASP A 396 10.74 10.82 -0.53
CA ASP A 396 9.99 11.63 0.44
C ASP A 396 10.94 12.24 1.47
N THR A 397 11.31 13.49 1.22
CA THR A 397 12.20 14.26 2.10
C THR A 397 11.45 15.01 3.21
N VAL A 398 10.11 14.94 3.23
CA VAL A 398 9.26 15.61 4.23
C VAL A 398 8.93 14.65 5.37
N VAL A 399 8.55 13.43 5.05
CA VAL A 399 8.22 12.38 6.02
C VAL A 399 9.16 11.19 5.83
N PRO A 400 10.14 11.00 6.74
CA PRO A 400 11.01 9.83 6.69
C PRO A 400 10.19 8.55 6.81
N SER A 401 10.57 7.50 6.07
CA SER A 401 9.79 6.25 6.02
C SER A 401 9.66 5.56 7.39
N ASP A 402 10.65 5.68 8.27
CA ASP A 402 10.57 5.16 9.65
C ASP A 402 9.40 5.78 10.43
N TYR A 403 9.00 7.01 10.09
CA TYR A 403 7.89 7.70 10.75
C TYR A 403 6.56 7.17 10.24
N ALA A 404 6.51 6.65 9.01
CA ALA A 404 5.30 6.06 8.43
C ALA A 404 5.01 4.62 8.91
N SER A 405 5.92 4.02 9.68
CA SER A 405 5.79 2.65 10.16
C SER A 405 4.64 2.45 11.16
N LEU A 406 3.91 1.34 10.98
CA LEU A 406 2.85 0.85 11.87
C LEU A 406 3.27 -0.31 12.77
N GLU A 407 4.50 -0.84 12.64
CA GLU A 407 4.94 -2.10 13.25
C GLU A 407 4.71 -2.16 14.79
N SER A 408 4.82 -1.02 15.48
CA SER A 408 4.60 -0.93 16.93
C SER A 408 3.18 -0.52 17.36
N LEU A 409 2.27 -0.36 16.39
CA LEU A 409 0.96 0.26 16.57
C LEU A 409 -0.20 -0.65 16.15
N VAL A 410 -0.04 -1.43 15.08
CA VAL A 410 -1.10 -2.23 14.46
C VAL A 410 -0.59 -3.63 14.13
N PRO A 411 -1.31 -4.71 14.49
CA PRO A 411 -0.93 -6.05 14.08
C PRO A 411 -1.24 -6.30 12.59
N ASP A 412 -0.52 -7.24 11.97
CA ASP A 412 -0.63 -7.61 10.54
C ASP A 412 -2.02 -8.11 10.09
N THR A 413 -2.90 -8.39 11.06
CA THR A 413 -4.30 -8.76 10.85
C THR A 413 -5.22 -7.54 10.63
N HIS A 414 -4.75 -6.34 10.95
CA HIS A 414 -5.51 -5.08 10.85
C HIS A 414 -4.77 -4.00 10.05
N GLY A 415 -3.47 -4.13 9.82
CA GLY A 415 -2.73 -3.14 9.06
C GLY A 415 -1.29 -3.52 8.81
N PHE A 416 -0.65 -2.83 7.87
CA PHE A 416 0.78 -2.97 7.59
C PHE A 416 1.31 -1.70 6.90
N THR A 417 2.64 -1.58 6.89
CA THR A 417 3.34 -0.52 6.16
C THR A 417 3.96 -1.08 4.89
N VAL A 418 3.86 -0.33 3.79
CA VAL A 418 4.44 -0.67 2.49
C VAL A 418 5.14 0.54 1.88
N PHE A 419 6.12 0.29 1.03
CA PHE A 419 6.84 1.32 0.29
C PHE A 419 6.38 1.34 -1.16
N THR A 420 6.22 2.51 -1.77
CA THR A 420 5.80 2.59 -3.19
C THR A 420 6.77 1.87 -4.13
N SER A 421 8.04 1.76 -3.76
CA SER A 421 9.06 1.01 -4.51
C SER A 421 8.89 -0.51 -4.45
N SER A 422 8.18 -1.06 -3.47
CA SER A 422 7.90 -2.50 -3.37
C SER A 422 6.53 -2.89 -3.94
N VAL A 423 5.65 -1.92 -4.22
CA VAL A 423 4.31 -2.19 -4.73
C VAL A 423 4.42 -2.77 -6.16
N PRO A 424 3.84 -3.96 -6.41
CA PRO A 424 3.80 -4.55 -7.75
C PRO A 424 3.31 -3.59 -8.84
N ASN A 425 3.99 -3.59 -9.98
CA ASN A 425 3.71 -2.71 -11.13
C ASN A 425 3.93 -1.19 -10.87
N VAL A 426 4.47 -0.82 -9.70
CA VAL A 426 4.81 0.58 -9.37
C VAL A 426 6.33 0.76 -9.33
N TRP A 427 7.03 -0.02 -8.51
CA TRP A 427 8.50 -0.13 -8.42
C TRP A 427 9.30 1.18 -8.41
N THR A 428 8.71 2.28 -7.95
CA THR A 428 9.37 3.58 -7.90
C THR A 428 9.11 4.28 -6.58
N GLY A 429 10.14 4.93 -6.04
CA GLY A 429 9.98 5.88 -4.96
C GLY A 429 9.14 7.08 -5.41
N MET A 430 8.53 7.78 -4.47
CA MET A 430 7.72 8.95 -4.72
C MET A 430 8.10 10.05 -3.75
N ASP A 431 8.23 11.27 -4.26
CA ASP A 431 8.31 12.42 -3.36
C ASP A 431 6.98 12.63 -2.62
N HIS A 432 7.02 13.52 -1.63
CA HIS A 432 5.91 13.72 -0.71
C HIS A 432 4.58 14.06 -1.40
N GLN A 433 4.61 14.73 -2.56
CA GLN A 433 3.41 15.11 -3.29
C GLN A 433 3.10 14.13 -4.44
N ALA A 434 4.15 13.55 -5.05
CA ALA A 434 4.03 12.58 -6.13
C ALA A 434 3.22 11.34 -5.78
N ILE A 435 3.21 10.95 -4.51
CA ILE A 435 2.41 9.82 -4.01
C ILE A 435 0.91 9.95 -4.32
N LEU A 436 0.40 11.17 -4.54
CA LEU A 436 -1.02 11.39 -4.86
C LEU A 436 -1.34 11.41 -6.35
N TRP A 437 -0.38 11.71 -7.22
CA TRP A 437 -0.63 11.90 -8.66
C TRP A 437 0.06 10.90 -9.57
N CYS A 438 1.01 10.11 -9.05
CA CYS A 438 1.71 9.10 -9.82
C CYS A 438 0.74 8.10 -10.46
N ASP A 439 0.74 8.03 -11.80
CA ASP A 439 -0.28 7.32 -12.57
C ASP A 439 -0.34 5.81 -12.27
N GLN A 440 0.82 5.14 -12.24
CA GLN A 440 0.87 3.71 -11.95
C GLN A 440 0.36 3.38 -10.53
N PHE A 441 0.58 4.26 -9.56
CA PHE A 441 0.21 4.00 -8.17
C PHE A 441 -1.24 4.36 -7.87
N ARG A 442 -1.76 5.47 -8.40
CA ARG A 442 -3.19 5.80 -8.24
C ARG A 442 -4.08 4.68 -8.80
N LYS A 443 -3.66 4.02 -9.88
CA LYS A 443 -4.33 2.84 -10.47
C LYS A 443 -4.37 1.66 -9.49
N VAL A 444 -3.27 1.37 -8.79
CA VAL A 444 -3.23 0.33 -7.75
C VAL A 444 -4.18 0.67 -6.61
N VAL A 445 -4.15 1.92 -6.12
CA VAL A 445 -5.06 2.38 -5.06
C VAL A 445 -6.52 2.18 -5.46
N VAL A 446 -6.92 2.69 -6.62
CA VAL A 446 -8.30 2.60 -7.08
C VAL A 446 -8.76 1.16 -7.31
N ARG A 447 -7.95 0.32 -7.96
CA ARG A 447 -8.30 -1.09 -8.18
C ARG A 447 -8.43 -1.85 -6.86
N SER A 448 -7.56 -1.57 -5.89
CA SER A 448 -7.66 -2.16 -4.56
C SER A 448 -8.94 -1.74 -3.83
N LEU A 449 -9.38 -0.47 -3.97
CA LEU A 449 -10.64 0.02 -3.40
C LEU A 449 -11.83 -0.71 -4.02
N TYR A 450 -11.88 -0.86 -5.35
CA TYR A 450 -12.96 -1.59 -6.01
C TYR A 450 -13.03 -3.07 -5.63
N GLU A 451 -11.90 -3.72 -5.36
CA GLU A 451 -11.93 -5.09 -4.84
C GLU A 451 -12.39 -5.16 -3.36
N VAL A 452 -12.22 -4.09 -2.58
CA VAL A 452 -12.58 -3.99 -1.15
C VAL A 452 -14.05 -3.64 -0.92
N ILE A 453 -14.66 -2.85 -1.78
CA ILE A 453 -16.06 -2.42 -1.61
C ILE A 453 -17.05 -3.58 -1.82
N ASP A 454 -18.22 -3.44 -1.20
CA ASP A 454 -19.39 -4.31 -1.39
C ASP A 454 -20.65 -3.53 -0.95
N VAL A 455 -21.42 -3.01 -1.92
CA VAL A 455 -22.64 -2.22 -1.62
C VAL A 455 -23.79 -3.05 -1.07
N ASN A 456 -23.74 -4.37 -1.18
CA ASN A 456 -24.76 -5.27 -0.61
C ASN A 456 -24.69 -5.32 0.93
N ARG A 457 -23.68 -4.67 1.52
CA ARG A 457 -23.47 -4.56 2.97
C ARG A 457 -23.65 -3.11 3.41
N PRO A 458 -24.29 -2.84 4.57
CA PRO A 458 -24.37 -1.49 5.12
C PRO A 458 -23.00 -0.83 5.31
N ALA A 459 -21.98 -1.59 5.69
CA ALA A 459 -20.60 -1.13 5.83
C ALA A 459 -19.90 -0.77 4.50
N GLN A 460 -20.56 -0.98 3.35
CA GLN A 460 -20.07 -0.71 1.99
C GLN A 460 -18.72 -1.36 1.62
N THR A 461 -18.19 -2.24 2.47
CA THR A 461 -16.92 -2.92 2.30
C THR A 461 -17.02 -4.35 2.80
N LYS A 462 -16.14 -5.20 2.27
CA LYS A 462 -16.01 -6.60 2.65
C LYS A 462 -15.56 -6.74 4.12
N PRO A 463 -15.74 -7.93 4.74
CA PRO A 463 -15.21 -8.20 6.07
C PRO A 463 -13.71 -7.87 6.21
N ARG A 464 -13.30 -7.48 7.42
CA ARG A 464 -11.92 -7.06 7.75
C ARG A 464 -10.85 -8.04 7.25
N ALA A 465 -11.06 -9.35 7.38
CA ALA A 465 -10.13 -10.37 6.90
C ALA A 465 -9.96 -10.34 5.37
N ASP A 466 -11.07 -10.28 4.63
CA ASP A 466 -11.05 -10.21 3.17
C ASP A 466 -10.37 -8.94 2.66
N ARG A 467 -10.66 -7.79 3.30
CA ARG A 467 -10.01 -6.52 2.95
C ARG A 467 -8.50 -6.59 3.16
N MET A 468 -8.04 -7.17 4.28
CA MET A 468 -6.61 -7.35 4.50
C MET A 468 -5.97 -8.29 3.48
N ARG A 469 -6.65 -9.37 3.07
CA ARG A 469 -6.17 -10.25 2.01
C ARG A 469 -6.04 -9.49 0.68
N ILE A 470 -7.03 -8.68 0.32
CA ILE A 470 -7.02 -7.84 -0.89
C ILE A 470 -5.88 -6.82 -0.82
N PHE A 471 -5.73 -6.08 0.29
CA PHE A 471 -4.64 -5.12 0.43
C PHE A 471 -3.28 -5.80 0.35
N LYS A 472 -3.09 -6.96 0.99
CA LYS A 472 -1.84 -7.72 0.87
C LYS A 472 -1.55 -8.11 -0.58
N LYS A 473 -2.55 -8.62 -1.30
CA LYS A 473 -2.45 -8.96 -2.73
C LYS A 473 -2.01 -7.78 -3.61
N TRP A 474 -2.54 -6.58 -3.37
CA TRP A 474 -2.25 -5.41 -4.21
C TRP A 474 -0.95 -4.68 -3.86
N TYR A 475 -0.56 -4.69 -2.58
CA TYR A 475 0.53 -3.85 -2.09
C TYR A 475 1.79 -4.61 -1.71
N LEU A 476 1.67 -5.88 -1.30
CA LEU A 476 2.85 -6.71 -1.00
C LEU A 476 3.36 -7.42 -2.25
N THR A 477 4.60 -7.90 -2.18
CA THR A 477 5.24 -8.57 -3.32
C THR A 477 4.68 -9.97 -3.57
N GLY A 478 4.09 -10.60 -2.57
CA GLY A 478 3.63 -11.98 -2.59
C GLY A 478 4.71 -13.00 -2.19
N MET A 479 5.92 -12.52 -1.86
CA MET A 479 7.02 -13.31 -1.31
C MET A 479 7.03 -13.34 0.23
N GLU A 480 6.20 -12.52 0.87
CA GLU A 480 6.06 -12.45 2.32
C GLU A 480 5.38 -13.72 2.84
N SER A 481 5.83 -14.24 3.98
CA SER A 481 5.36 -15.50 4.59
C SER A 481 3.88 -15.52 4.98
N LEU A 482 3.23 -14.35 5.01
CA LEU A 482 1.82 -14.19 5.40
C LEU A 482 0.88 -14.12 4.19
N THR A 483 1.40 -14.30 2.97
CA THR A 483 0.62 -14.25 1.74
C THR A 483 -0.05 -15.60 1.52
N GLU A 484 -1.39 -15.61 1.52
CA GLU A 484 -2.19 -16.80 1.23
C GLU A 484 -2.01 -17.21 -0.23
N LYS A 485 -1.67 -18.49 -0.47
CA LYS A 485 -1.55 -19.07 -1.81
C LYS A 485 -2.92 -19.62 -2.23
N THR A 486 -3.35 -19.32 -3.45
CA THR A 486 -4.69 -19.73 -3.90
C THR A 486 -4.74 -21.17 -4.37
N LEU A 487 -3.60 -21.78 -4.71
CA LEU A 487 -3.51 -23.15 -5.23
C LEU A 487 -4.15 -24.19 -4.30
N SER A 488 -3.95 -24.11 -2.99
CA SER A 488 -4.46 -25.09 -2.02
C SER A 488 -5.99 -25.12 -1.97
N HIS A 489 -6.65 -24.00 -2.25
CA HIS A 489 -8.11 -23.84 -2.23
C HIS A 489 -8.78 -24.13 -3.59
N LYS A 490 -8.00 -24.46 -4.62
CA LYS A 490 -8.54 -24.74 -5.96
C LYS A 490 -8.79 -26.22 -6.17
N GLU A 491 -9.86 -26.52 -6.91
CA GLU A 491 -10.07 -27.85 -7.48
C GLU A 491 -9.18 -28.07 -8.72
N PRO A 492 -8.80 -29.32 -9.03
CA PRO A 492 -8.06 -29.62 -10.25
C PRO A 492 -8.92 -29.36 -11.50
N THR A 493 -8.42 -28.53 -12.41
CA THR A 493 -9.15 -28.10 -13.61
C THR A 493 -8.68 -28.80 -14.88
N THR A 494 -7.48 -29.40 -14.84
CA THR A 494 -6.78 -29.90 -16.02
C THR A 494 -6.40 -31.36 -15.84
N LEU A 495 -6.77 -32.22 -16.79
CA LEU A 495 -6.25 -33.58 -16.90
C LEU A 495 -5.07 -33.58 -17.88
N LEU A 496 -3.87 -33.85 -17.39
CA LEU A 496 -2.66 -33.96 -18.20
C LEU A 496 -2.37 -35.43 -18.50
N THR A 497 -2.38 -35.79 -19.78
CA THR A 497 -2.08 -37.16 -20.26
C THR A 497 -0.72 -37.15 -20.94
N LEU A 498 0.17 -38.04 -20.54
CA LEU A 498 1.56 -38.08 -20.98
C LEU A 498 1.91 -39.49 -21.46
N GLU A 499 2.79 -39.59 -22.46
CA GLU A 499 3.31 -40.88 -22.99
C GLU A 499 4.34 -41.49 -22.04
N ASP A 500 4.20 -42.78 -21.72
CA ASP A 500 4.97 -43.48 -20.67
C ASP A 500 6.51 -43.42 -20.84
N ASP A 501 7.02 -43.23 -22.07
CA ASP A 501 8.45 -43.25 -22.40
C ASP A 501 9.07 -41.88 -22.76
N SER A 502 8.27 -40.80 -22.85
CA SER A 502 8.78 -39.48 -23.29
C SER A 502 8.89 -38.43 -22.18
N HIS A 503 8.75 -38.84 -20.92
CA HIS A 503 8.79 -37.90 -19.80
C HIS A 503 10.20 -37.35 -19.57
N ALA A 504 10.38 -36.04 -19.81
CA ALA A 504 11.50 -35.28 -19.27
C ALA A 504 11.29 -35.05 -17.76
N ILE A 505 11.22 -36.15 -16.98
CA ILE A 505 11.27 -36.08 -15.52
C ILE A 505 12.66 -35.57 -15.17
N ILE A 506 12.70 -34.39 -14.58
CA ILE A 506 13.94 -33.78 -14.11
C ILE A 506 14.32 -34.50 -12.80
N PRO A 507 15.53 -35.07 -12.69
CA PRO A 507 15.97 -35.73 -11.46
C PRO A 507 15.85 -34.80 -10.24
N GLN A 508 15.53 -35.39 -9.09
CA GLN A 508 15.37 -34.62 -7.86
C GLN A 508 16.65 -33.86 -7.50
N GLY A 509 16.54 -32.54 -7.31
CA GLY A 509 17.67 -31.67 -6.99
C GLY A 509 18.35 -31.05 -8.21
N GLU A 510 17.95 -31.42 -9.43
CA GLU A 510 18.34 -30.70 -10.64
C GLU A 510 17.39 -29.53 -10.92
N ARG A 511 17.92 -28.52 -11.63
CA ARG A 511 17.14 -27.37 -12.10
C ARG A 511 16.71 -27.58 -13.54
N LEU A 512 15.46 -27.24 -13.84
CA LEU A 512 15.03 -27.06 -15.22
C LEU A 512 15.54 -25.70 -15.72
N THR A 513 16.11 -25.66 -16.93
CA THR A 513 16.47 -24.42 -17.61
C THR A 513 16.14 -24.54 -19.09
N LEU A 514 15.09 -23.86 -19.51
CA LEU A 514 14.74 -23.69 -20.92
C LEU A 514 15.19 -22.28 -21.35
N ARG A 515 15.92 -22.18 -22.45
CA ARG A 515 16.40 -20.90 -23.00
C ARG A 515 15.65 -20.45 -24.25
N LYS A 516 14.77 -21.31 -24.76
CA LYS A 516 13.85 -21.13 -25.88
C LYS A 516 12.67 -22.07 -25.66
N PHE A 517 11.55 -21.78 -26.31
CA PHE A 517 10.35 -22.60 -26.31
C PHE A 517 10.12 -23.19 -27.72
N GLY A 518 9.40 -24.31 -27.82
CA GLY A 518 8.98 -24.93 -29.08
C GLY A 518 10.06 -25.70 -29.83
N GLU A 519 11.15 -26.09 -29.15
CA GLU A 519 12.23 -26.88 -29.78
C GLU A 519 11.76 -28.28 -30.22
N SER A 520 10.80 -28.87 -29.50
CA SER A 520 10.23 -30.18 -29.84
C SER A 520 9.25 -30.15 -31.01
N ARG A 521 8.88 -28.97 -31.52
CA ARG A 521 7.81 -28.77 -32.53
C ARG A 521 6.44 -29.35 -32.18
N LYS A 522 6.28 -29.77 -30.93
CA LYS A 522 5.05 -30.24 -30.31
C LYS A 522 5.07 -29.81 -28.84
N PRO A 523 3.91 -29.57 -28.22
CA PRO A 523 3.85 -29.24 -26.81
C PRO A 523 4.53 -30.32 -25.96
N LYS A 524 5.28 -29.90 -24.94
CA LYS A 524 6.10 -30.78 -24.11
C LYS A 524 5.99 -30.41 -22.64
N ALA A 525 5.70 -31.40 -21.80
CA ALA A 525 5.70 -31.24 -20.36
C ALA A 525 7.05 -31.67 -19.76
N HIS A 526 7.60 -30.84 -18.89
CA HIS A 526 8.75 -31.15 -18.04
C HIS A 526 8.23 -31.37 -16.62
N LEU A 527 8.50 -32.54 -16.04
CA LEU A 527 8.00 -32.90 -14.71
C LEU A 527 9.11 -32.77 -13.68
N LEU A 528 8.88 -31.95 -12.64
CA LEU A 528 9.75 -31.86 -11.48
C LEU A 528 9.09 -32.62 -10.32
N PRO A 529 9.68 -33.73 -9.84
CA PRO A 529 9.12 -34.49 -8.72
C PRO A 529 9.22 -33.68 -7.42
N ILE A 530 8.12 -33.63 -6.66
CA ILE A 530 8.07 -32.92 -5.39
C ILE A 530 8.84 -33.75 -4.34
N PRO A 531 9.83 -33.16 -3.64
CA PRO A 531 10.57 -33.84 -2.58
C PRO A 531 9.67 -34.37 -1.45
N PRO A 532 9.96 -35.55 -0.88
CA PRO A 532 9.19 -36.08 0.24
C PRO A 532 9.35 -35.23 1.51
N GLN A 533 8.34 -35.31 2.40
CA GLN A 533 8.35 -34.67 3.71
C GLN A 533 9.59 -35.05 4.53
N GLY A 534 10.17 -34.10 5.25
CA GLY A 534 11.35 -34.32 6.09
C GLY A 534 12.70 -34.28 5.34
N THR A 535 12.71 -33.92 4.04
CA THR A 535 13.96 -33.68 3.32
C THR A 535 14.77 -32.57 4.04
N PRO A 536 16.05 -32.82 4.41
CA PRO A 536 16.88 -31.82 5.09
C PRO A 536 17.00 -30.53 4.28
N GLY A 537 16.95 -29.37 4.95
CA GLY A 537 17.23 -28.06 4.33
C GLY A 537 16.01 -27.18 4.07
N GLY A 538 14.79 -27.65 4.35
CA GLY A 538 13.56 -26.88 4.17
C GLY A 538 13.41 -26.41 2.74
N LYS A 539 13.28 -27.34 1.80
CA LYS A 539 13.25 -27.01 0.37
C LYS A 539 12.01 -26.18 0.04
N ARG A 540 12.12 -25.37 -1.02
CA ARG A 540 11.01 -24.61 -1.62
C ARG A 540 11.05 -24.74 -3.12
N PHE A 541 9.87 -24.74 -3.73
CA PHE A 541 9.76 -24.65 -5.18
C PHE A 541 9.86 -23.19 -5.59
N THR A 542 10.69 -22.92 -6.60
CA THR A 542 10.77 -21.61 -7.24
C THR A 542 10.76 -21.76 -8.75
N LEU A 543 10.08 -20.84 -9.43
CA LEU A 543 10.10 -20.72 -10.88
C LEU A 543 10.24 -19.26 -11.26
N LEU A 544 11.10 -18.96 -12.22
CA LEU A 544 11.30 -17.63 -12.78
C LEU A 544 11.30 -17.71 -14.30
N THR A 545 10.56 -16.82 -14.96
CA THR A 545 10.46 -16.77 -16.42
C THR A 545 10.18 -15.35 -16.91
N ASP A 546 10.56 -15.05 -18.16
CA ASP A 546 10.13 -13.85 -18.87
C ASP A 546 8.78 -14.00 -19.59
N GLN A 547 8.15 -15.17 -19.52
CA GLN A 547 6.82 -15.40 -20.08
C GLN A 547 5.74 -15.16 -19.04
N LYS A 548 4.56 -14.73 -19.50
CA LYS A 548 3.34 -14.79 -18.70
C LYS A 548 2.90 -16.25 -18.56
N LEU A 549 2.39 -16.62 -17.38
CA LEU A 549 1.81 -17.94 -17.19
C LEU A 549 0.36 -17.97 -17.65
N ASP A 550 0.02 -19.00 -18.42
CA ASP A 550 -1.31 -19.22 -18.98
C ASP A 550 -2.30 -19.70 -17.92
N LYS A 551 -3.52 -19.15 -17.96
CA LYS A 551 -4.67 -19.73 -17.26
C LYS A 551 -5.24 -20.92 -18.05
N PRO A 552 -6.07 -21.77 -17.43
CA PRO A 552 -6.74 -22.85 -18.16
C PRO A 552 -7.48 -22.32 -19.39
N GLY A 553 -7.14 -22.82 -20.58
CA GLY A 553 -7.75 -22.41 -21.85
C GLY A 553 -7.08 -21.24 -22.57
N ASP A 554 -6.08 -20.58 -21.98
CA ASP A 554 -5.31 -19.55 -22.67
C ASP A 554 -4.44 -20.17 -23.79
N ASN A 555 -4.14 -19.39 -24.83
CA ASN A 555 -3.33 -19.81 -25.99
C ASN A 555 -1.88 -19.27 -25.93
N GLY A 556 -1.34 -19.03 -24.74
CA GLY A 556 0.04 -18.59 -24.60
C GLY A 556 1.04 -19.76 -24.67
N LYS A 557 2.25 -19.51 -24.16
CA LYS A 557 3.40 -20.38 -24.40
C LYS A 557 3.73 -21.31 -23.24
N LEU A 558 3.36 -20.93 -22.02
CA LEU A 558 3.86 -21.58 -20.81
C LEU A 558 2.74 -21.75 -19.80
N GLU A 559 2.54 -22.99 -19.37
CA GLU A 559 1.60 -23.34 -18.31
C GLU A 559 2.34 -24.07 -17.18
N VAL A 560 2.02 -23.73 -15.93
CA VAL A 560 2.62 -24.35 -14.74
C VAL A 560 1.52 -24.98 -13.92
N LEU A 561 1.65 -26.29 -13.72
CA LEU A 561 0.64 -27.15 -13.15
C LEU A 561 1.20 -27.94 -11.97
N PHE A 562 0.41 -28.07 -10.90
CA PHE A 562 0.70 -28.96 -9.78
C PHE A 562 -0.19 -30.19 -9.89
N CYS A 563 0.42 -31.36 -9.94
CA CYS A 563 -0.21 -32.56 -10.48
C CYS A 563 -0.07 -33.77 -9.56
N SER A 564 -1.14 -34.57 -9.48
CA SER A 564 -1.17 -35.85 -8.76
C SER A 564 -1.66 -36.95 -9.70
N VAL A 565 -1.14 -38.17 -9.56
CA VAL A 565 -1.57 -39.32 -10.37
C VAL A 565 -3.07 -39.55 -10.21
N PHE A 566 -3.76 -39.67 -11.33
CA PHE A 566 -5.20 -39.87 -11.38
C PHE A 566 -5.53 -41.24 -12.01
N PRO A 567 -5.84 -42.27 -11.19
CA PRO A 567 -6.22 -43.58 -11.70
C PRO A 567 -7.66 -43.51 -12.22
N LEU A 568 -7.88 -43.75 -13.52
CA LEU A 568 -9.23 -43.91 -14.06
C LEU A 568 -9.71 -45.35 -13.84
N HIS A 569 -10.77 -45.51 -13.05
CA HIS A 569 -11.50 -46.78 -12.99
C HIS A 569 -12.37 -46.95 -14.25
N PRO A 570 -12.54 -48.18 -14.79
CA PRO A 570 -13.40 -48.40 -15.95
C PRO A 570 -14.81 -47.87 -15.68
N GLY A 571 -15.27 -46.89 -16.46
CA GLY A 571 -16.59 -46.25 -16.32
C GLY A 571 -16.58 -44.81 -15.81
N GLN A 572 -15.46 -44.29 -15.28
CA GLN A 572 -15.32 -42.86 -14.96
C GLN A 572 -14.96 -42.06 -16.22
N SER A 573 -15.75 -41.03 -16.53
CA SER A 573 -15.55 -40.17 -17.70
C SER A 573 -14.57 -39.04 -17.39
N ALA A 574 -13.75 -38.65 -18.37
CA ALA A 574 -12.86 -37.46 -18.34
C ALA A 574 -13.62 -36.11 -18.30
N THR A 575 -14.93 -36.14 -18.03
CA THR A 575 -15.84 -35.00 -17.93
C THR A 575 -15.73 -34.27 -16.58
N LEU A 576 -14.93 -34.77 -15.65
CA LEU A 576 -14.68 -34.14 -14.34
C LEU A 576 -13.77 -32.92 -14.44
N PHE A 577 -12.97 -32.81 -15.51
CA PHE A 577 -12.02 -31.72 -15.70
C PHE A 577 -12.51 -30.78 -16.81
N SER A 578 -12.38 -29.48 -16.57
CA SER A 578 -12.73 -28.45 -17.56
C SER A 578 -11.81 -28.47 -18.79
N MET A 579 -10.57 -28.94 -18.63
CA MET A 579 -9.55 -28.98 -19.68
C MET A 579 -8.89 -30.36 -19.73
N ASN A 580 -8.76 -30.92 -20.93
CA ASN A 580 -8.03 -32.15 -21.18
C ASN A 580 -6.83 -31.82 -22.08
N MET A 581 -5.61 -32.01 -21.57
CA MET A 581 -4.36 -31.78 -22.28
C MET A 581 -3.68 -33.13 -22.54
N ASP A 582 -3.80 -33.62 -23.77
CA ASP A 582 -3.22 -34.89 -24.18
C ASP A 582 -1.91 -34.69 -24.95
N LEU A 583 -0.82 -35.13 -24.33
CA LEU A 583 0.54 -35.11 -24.88
C LEU A 583 1.06 -36.53 -25.15
N SER A 584 0.21 -37.56 -25.05
CA SER A 584 0.61 -38.98 -25.19
C SER A 584 0.77 -39.47 -26.64
N GLY A 585 0.38 -38.65 -27.62
CA GLY A 585 0.45 -39.04 -29.03
C GLY A 585 -0.38 -40.29 -29.35
N ASP A 586 0.10 -41.15 -30.25
CA ASP A 586 -0.58 -42.39 -30.66
C ASP A 586 -0.28 -43.60 -29.74
N SER A 587 0.35 -43.38 -28.57
CA SER A 587 0.83 -44.46 -27.71
C SER A 587 -0.26 -45.01 -26.77
N SER A 588 -0.28 -46.33 -26.56
CA SER A 588 -1.28 -47.02 -25.73
C SER A 588 -0.99 -46.96 -24.22
N GLY A 589 0.23 -46.56 -23.84
CA GLY A 589 0.66 -46.36 -22.46
C GLY A 589 0.63 -44.87 -22.11
N SER A 590 -0.33 -44.47 -21.27
CA SER A 590 -0.46 -43.06 -20.88
C SER A 590 -0.60 -42.90 -19.38
N THR A 591 0.32 -42.11 -18.81
CA THR A 591 0.24 -41.63 -17.44
C THR A 591 -0.69 -40.42 -17.40
N ARG A 592 -1.69 -40.46 -16.52
CA ARG A 592 -2.71 -39.41 -16.38
C ARG A 592 -2.59 -38.73 -15.04
N LEU A 593 -2.59 -37.40 -15.06
CA LEU A 593 -2.39 -36.56 -13.89
C LEU A 593 -3.54 -35.56 -13.76
N ALA A 594 -4.13 -35.46 -12.57
CA ALA A 594 -5.07 -34.41 -12.21
C ALA A 594 -4.27 -33.19 -11.73
N CYS A 595 -4.46 -32.05 -12.37
CA CYS A 595 -3.59 -30.88 -12.23
C CYS A 595 -4.34 -29.60 -11.86
N LYS A 596 -3.74 -28.82 -10.97
CA LYS A 596 -4.14 -27.46 -10.59
C LYS A 596 -3.23 -26.43 -11.25
N ASN A 597 -3.81 -25.37 -11.82
CA ASN A 597 -3.06 -24.30 -12.48
C ASN A 597 -2.61 -23.20 -11.50
N ALA A 598 -1.33 -22.84 -11.59
CA ALA A 598 -0.66 -21.89 -10.68
C ALA A 598 -0.67 -20.42 -11.14
N ALA A 599 -1.25 -20.09 -12.29
CA ALA A 599 -1.14 -18.75 -12.88
C ALA A 599 -1.75 -17.62 -12.02
N SER A 600 -2.65 -17.93 -11.09
CA SER A 600 -3.22 -16.95 -10.15
C SER A 600 -2.27 -16.55 -9.02
N ASP A 601 -1.26 -17.36 -8.74
CA ASP A 601 -0.29 -17.13 -7.66
C ASP A 601 1.02 -16.49 -8.19
N VAL A 602 1.02 -16.05 -9.45
CA VAL A 602 2.17 -15.39 -10.06
C VAL A 602 2.51 -14.10 -9.32
N ILE A 603 3.77 -14.02 -8.92
CA ILE A 603 4.41 -12.84 -8.36
C ILE A 603 5.09 -12.08 -9.51
N PRO A 604 4.64 -10.88 -9.87
CA PRO A 604 5.30 -10.07 -10.87
C PRO A 604 6.59 -9.48 -10.30
N LEU A 605 7.71 -9.68 -10.99
CA LEU A 605 9.01 -9.08 -10.65
C LEU A 605 9.43 -8.07 -11.72
N PRO A 606 10.08 -6.95 -11.34
CA PRO A 606 10.65 -6.03 -12.32
C PRO A 606 11.64 -6.76 -13.24
N ALA A 607 11.47 -6.61 -14.55
CA ALA A 607 12.34 -7.29 -15.50
C ALA A 607 13.75 -6.70 -15.52
N SER A 608 14.72 -7.54 -15.20
CA SER A 608 16.15 -7.23 -15.27
C SER A 608 16.74 -7.79 -16.56
N THR A 609 16.63 -7.01 -17.64
CA THR A 609 17.21 -7.33 -18.95
C THR A 609 18.54 -6.62 -19.15
N ARG A 610 19.32 -7.00 -20.18
CA ARG A 610 20.60 -6.32 -20.51
C ARG A 610 20.45 -4.82 -20.82
N ALA A 611 19.26 -4.40 -21.25
CA ALA A 611 18.96 -3.00 -21.55
C ALA A 611 18.30 -2.27 -20.36
N SER A 612 17.82 -3.00 -19.36
CA SER A 612 17.11 -2.43 -18.21
C SER A 612 18.06 -1.58 -17.36
N LYS A 613 17.69 -0.31 -17.16
CA LYS A 613 18.39 0.62 -16.26
C LYS A 613 17.59 0.91 -15.00
N LYS A 614 16.28 0.75 -15.06
CA LYS A 614 15.31 1.08 -14.02
C LYS A 614 14.24 -0.01 -13.98
N PRO A 615 13.63 -0.28 -12.83
CA PRO A 615 12.58 -1.29 -12.71
C PRO A 615 11.22 -0.83 -13.25
N PHE A 616 11.13 0.37 -13.84
CA PHE A 616 9.92 0.99 -14.37
C PHE A 616 10.23 1.68 -15.71
N TYR A 617 9.17 2.01 -16.44
CA TYR A 617 9.20 2.78 -17.69
C TYR A 617 8.54 4.16 -17.53
N LEU A 618 8.95 5.11 -18.37
CA LEU A 618 8.41 6.48 -18.43
C LEU A 618 7.36 6.64 -19.53
N ASP A 619 6.70 7.80 -19.60
CA ASP A 619 5.59 8.07 -20.54
C ASP A 619 5.96 7.90 -22.03
N ASP A 620 7.22 8.19 -22.39
CA ASP A 620 7.74 8.06 -23.77
C ASP A 620 8.51 6.75 -24.00
N GLU A 621 8.44 5.81 -23.05
CA GLU A 621 9.14 4.51 -23.12
C GLU A 621 8.13 3.36 -23.28
N GLU A 622 8.54 2.30 -23.96
CA GLU A 622 7.71 1.09 -24.06
C GLU A 622 7.52 0.43 -22.69
N GLU A 623 6.33 -0.12 -22.48
CA GLU A 623 6.02 -0.87 -21.26
C GLU A 623 6.95 -2.08 -21.09
N ILE A 624 7.60 -2.14 -19.94
CA ILE A 624 8.46 -3.26 -19.57
C ILE A 624 7.58 -4.36 -18.99
N LEU A 625 7.47 -5.46 -19.73
CA LEU A 625 6.78 -6.67 -19.23
C LEU A 625 7.56 -7.27 -18.05
N PRO A 626 6.92 -7.51 -16.91
CA PRO A 626 7.59 -8.09 -15.75
C PRO A 626 7.91 -9.57 -15.94
N PHE A 627 8.88 -10.06 -15.17
CA PHE A 627 9.11 -11.48 -15.04
C PHE A 627 8.00 -12.11 -14.19
N SER A 628 7.62 -13.34 -14.51
CA SER A 628 6.72 -14.15 -13.69
C SER A 628 7.55 -14.99 -12.72
N TYR A 629 7.26 -14.86 -11.43
CA TYR A 629 7.86 -15.66 -10.39
C TYR A 629 6.81 -16.49 -9.65
N LEU A 630 7.12 -17.73 -9.33
CA LEU A 630 6.33 -18.56 -8.42
C LEU A 630 7.22 -19.00 -7.27
N GLN A 631 6.64 -19.02 -6.08
CA GLN A 631 7.27 -19.51 -4.87
C GLN A 631 6.24 -20.23 -4.02
N TYR A 632 6.56 -21.47 -3.66
CA TYR A 632 5.79 -22.31 -2.76
C TYR A 632 6.72 -22.99 -1.75
N ASP A 633 6.36 -22.95 -0.48
CA ASP A 633 7.00 -23.83 0.50
C ASP A 633 6.44 -25.25 0.31
N LEU A 634 7.19 -26.27 0.71
CA LEU A 634 6.77 -27.66 0.47
C LEU A 634 5.43 -28.01 1.12
N GLU A 635 5.11 -27.38 2.24
CA GLU A 635 3.85 -27.58 2.98
C GLU A 635 2.64 -27.21 2.12
N ASP A 636 2.76 -26.20 1.25
CA ASP A 636 1.67 -25.70 0.41
C ASP A 636 1.32 -26.65 -0.75
N ILE A 637 2.27 -27.50 -1.16
CA ILE A 637 2.22 -28.29 -2.39
C ILE A 637 2.38 -29.79 -2.15
N ILE A 638 2.35 -30.22 -0.88
CA ILE A 638 2.68 -31.59 -0.48
C ILE A 638 1.71 -32.64 -1.02
N ASP A 639 0.47 -32.25 -1.28
CA ASP A 639 -0.58 -33.13 -1.80
C ASP A 639 -0.38 -33.48 -3.29
N HIS A 640 0.67 -32.92 -3.91
CA HIS A 640 1.02 -33.14 -5.30
C HIS A 640 2.30 -33.96 -5.43
N GLN A 641 2.41 -34.70 -6.54
CA GLN A 641 3.58 -35.54 -6.81
C GLN A 641 4.54 -34.85 -7.76
N PHE A 642 4.03 -34.02 -8.67
CA PHE A 642 4.82 -33.35 -9.70
C PHE A 642 4.43 -31.88 -9.85
N VAL A 643 5.43 -31.06 -10.16
CA VAL A 643 5.21 -29.76 -10.82
C VAL A 643 5.47 -29.95 -12.31
N ALA A 644 4.44 -29.82 -13.12
CA ALA A 644 4.53 -29.90 -14.57
C ALA A 644 4.68 -28.50 -15.17
N ILE A 645 5.78 -28.29 -15.90
CA ILE A 645 6.08 -27.07 -16.65
C ILE A 645 5.86 -27.41 -18.12
N VAL A 646 4.77 -26.90 -18.69
CA VAL A 646 4.32 -27.24 -20.04
C VAL A 646 4.74 -26.15 -21.02
N ASP A 647 5.68 -26.47 -21.90
CA ASP A 647 5.97 -25.69 -23.10
C ASP A 647 4.89 -25.98 -24.14
N LYS A 648 4.04 -24.99 -24.41
CA LYS A 648 2.94 -25.07 -25.37
C LYS A 648 3.33 -24.59 -26.77
N ALA A 649 4.53 -24.04 -26.94
CA ALA A 649 4.95 -23.51 -28.23
C ALA A 649 5.18 -24.65 -29.24
N VAL A 650 4.65 -24.46 -30.44
CA VAL A 650 4.84 -25.39 -31.57
C VAL A 650 5.99 -24.93 -32.47
N ASP A 651 6.25 -23.62 -32.51
CA ASP A 651 7.37 -23.03 -33.25
C ASP A 651 8.47 -22.54 -32.30
N PRO A 652 9.75 -22.59 -32.70
CA PRO A 652 10.85 -22.05 -31.92
C PRO A 652 10.64 -20.57 -31.60
N THR A 653 10.38 -20.25 -30.33
CA THR A 653 10.10 -18.89 -29.88
C THR A 653 11.08 -18.45 -28.79
N PRO A 654 11.45 -17.16 -28.77
CA PRO A 654 12.33 -16.63 -27.72
C PRO A 654 11.58 -16.58 -26.38
N GLY A 655 12.34 -16.83 -25.32
CA GLY A 655 11.88 -16.82 -23.93
C GLY A 655 12.69 -17.80 -23.09
N TRP A 656 12.57 -17.72 -21.78
CA TRP A 656 13.27 -18.65 -20.88
C TRP A 656 12.45 -18.96 -19.64
N VAL A 657 12.67 -20.14 -19.07
CA VAL A 657 12.15 -20.51 -17.74
C VAL A 657 13.22 -21.27 -16.98
N ILE A 658 13.35 -20.92 -15.70
CA ILE A 658 14.18 -21.63 -14.73
C ILE A 658 13.26 -22.08 -13.61
N ALA A 659 13.33 -23.35 -13.24
CA ALA A 659 12.57 -23.87 -12.11
C ALA A 659 13.40 -24.88 -11.33
N GLU A 660 13.33 -24.80 -10.00
CA GLU A 660 14.09 -25.69 -9.12
C GLU A 660 13.46 -25.82 -7.72
N PHE A 661 13.80 -26.93 -7.07
CA PHE A 661 13.63 -27.09 -5.62
C PHE A 661 14.94 -26.70 -4.92
N SER A 662 14.97 -25.52 -4.30
CA SER A 662 16.17 -24.99 -3.63
C SER A 662 16.06 -25.11 -2.11
N ASP A 663 17.18 -25.33 -1.42
CA ASP A 663 17.25 -25.30 0.04
C ASP A 663 17.05 -23.86 0.56
N ASN A 664 16.11 -23.65 1.48
CA ASN A 664 15.85 -22.33 2.05
C ASN A 664 17.10 -21.76 2.76
N VAL A 665 17.91 -22.61 3.38
CA VAL A 665 19.17 -22.23 4.06
C VAL A 665 20.20 -21.64 3.08
N GLN A 666 20.17 -22.04 1.81
CA GLN A 666 21.07 -21.51 0.78
C GLN A 666 20.54 -20.20 0.18
N SER A 667 19.22 -20.03 0.11
CA SER A 667 18.57 -18.82 -0.41
C SER A 667 18.42 -17.69 0.60
N HIS A 668 18.26 -17.99 1.90
CA HIS A 668 17.97 -17.01 2.93
C HIS A 668 19.07 -16.95 3.99
N ARG A 669 19.73 -15.80 4.12
CA ARG A 669 20.80 -15.56 5.11
C ARG A 669 20.37 -14.52 6.12
N ILE A 670 19.97 -14.96 7.31
CA ILE A 670 19.68 -14.05 8.43
C ILE A 670 21.00 -13.61 9.06
N ARG A 671 21.23 -12.29 9.13
CA ARG A 671 22.36 -11.69 9.85
C ARG A 671 21.83 -10.84 11.00
N SER A 672 22.07 -11.28 12.24
CA SER A 672 21.86 -10.45 13.41
C SER A 672 23.01 -9.45 13.57
N LEU A 673 22.77 -8.19 13.20
CA LEU A 673 23.73 -7.10 13.36
C LEU A 673 23.20 -6.08 14.36
N SER A 674 24.06 -5.60 15.26
CA SER A 674 23.71 -4.48 16.12
C SER A 674 23.76 -3.17 15.33
N LEU A 675 22.92 -2.19 15.69
CA LEU A 675 22.92 -0.87 15.07
C LEU A 675 24.32 -0.23 15.09
N ARG A 676 25.07 -0.38 16.20
CA ARG A 676 26.45 0.10 16.31
C ARG A 676 27.37 -0.51 15.26
N ARG A 677 27.27 -1.81 15.02
CA ARG A 677 28.09 -2.51 14.01
C ARG A 677 27.69 -2.11 12.59
N LEU A 678 26.39 -1.95 12.35
CA LEU A 678 25.87 -1.49 11.06
C LEU A 678 26.33 -0.07 10.73
N LEU A 679 26.32 0.85 11.71
CA LEU A 679 26.80 2.22 11.54
C LEU A 679 28.32 2.29 11.35
N ALA A 680 29.09 1.50 12.09
CA ALA A 680 30.56 1.56 12.06
C ALA A 680 31.17 0.90 10.82
N PHE A 681 30.57 -0.19 10.32
CA PHE A 681 31.18 -1.03 9.28
C PHE A 681 30.28 -1.27 8.07
N GLY A 682 29.03 -0.79 8.10
CA GLY A 682 28.02 -1.12 7.11
C GLY A 682 27.65 -2.61 7.11
N MET A 683 26.95 -3.02 6.06
CA MET A 683 26.73 -4.44 5.74
C MET A 683 27.32 -4.69 4.35
N LYS A 684 28.30 -5.60 4.27
CA LYS A 684 28.84 -6.09 2.99
C LYS A 684 28.39 -7.53 2.81
N ASN A 685 27.59 -7.78 1.78
CA ASN A 685 27.19 -9.12 1.38
C ASN A 685 27.81 -9.44 0.02
N GLU A 686 28.52 -10.57 -0.06
CA GLU A 686 28.99 -11.14 -1.33
C GLU A 686 28.06 -12.31 -1.67
N ALA A 687 27.44 -12.24 -2.85
CA ALA A 687 26.62 -13.34 -3.37
C ALA A 687 27.51 -14.56 -3.63
N PRO A 688 27.04 -15.79 -3.33
CA PRO A 688 27.81 -16.99 -3.58
C PRO A 688 28.15 -17.14 -5.08
N THR A 689 29.42 -17.39 -5.38
CA THR A 689 29.95 -17.51 -6.74
C THR A 689 29.39 -18.70 -7.52
N LYS A 690 28.81 -19.70 -6.85
CA LYS A 690 28.29 -20.94 -7.46
C LYS A 690 26.88 -20.84 -8.04
N SER A 691 26.13 -19.78 -7.77
CA SER A 691 24.74 -19.63 -8.23
C SER A 691 24.60 -18.74 -9.48
N ALA A 692 25.69 -18.10 -9.91
CA ALA A 692 25.70 -17.04 -10.91
C ALA A 692 26.10 -17.50 -12.33
N ASP A 693 26.13 -18.80 -12.61
CA ASP A 693 26.47 -19.32 -13.95
C ASP A 693 25.41 -18.98 -15.03
N GLY A 694 24.24 -18.45 -14.63
CA GLY A 694 23.24 -17.90 -15.54
C GLY A 694 23.40 -16.40 -15.88
N CYS A 695 24.14 -15.63 -15.08
CA CYS A 695 24.17 -14.16 -15.13
C CYS A 695 25.59 -13.59 -15.27
N ARG A 696 26.43 -14.18 -16.14
CA ARG A 696 27.72 -13.57 -16.51
C ARG A 696 27.50 -12.44 -17.54
N GLY A 697 27.19 -11.25 -17.02
CA GLY A 697 27.43 -9.97 -17.68
C GLY A 697 28.50 -9.21 -16.88
N GLN A 698 29.53 -8.70 -17.56
CA GLN A 698 30.69 -8.04 -16.95
C GLN A 698 30.31 -6.87 -16.03
N ASN A 699 31.03 -6.75 -14.90
CA ASN A 699 31.01 -5.60 -13.97
C ASN A 699 29.63 -5.18 -13.41
N THR A 700 28.81 -6.13 -13.00
CA THR A 700 27.65 -5.82 -12.14
C THR A 700 28.10 -5.68 -10.68
N ARG A 701 28.14 -4.45 -10.16
CA ARG A 701 27.89 -4.23 -8.73
C ARG A 701 26.46 -4.71 -8.48
N SER A 702 26.31 -5.94 -8.01
CA SER A 702 25.02 -6.49 -7.62
C SER A 702 24.52 -5.72 -6.41
N THR A 703 23.61 -4.78 -6.63
CA THR A 703 22.83 -4.20 -5.53
C THR A 703 21.87 -5.29 -5.09
N LEU A 704 22.22 -6.01 -4.02
CA LEU A 704 21.26 -6.83 -3.29
C LEU A 704 20.19 -5.88 -2.75
N GLU A 705 18.96 -5.99 -3.25
CA GLU A 705 17.81 -5.43 -2.54
C GLU A 705 17.75 -6.10 -1.17
N LEU A 706 17.83 -5.26 -0.14
CA LEU A 706 17.59 -5.66 1.23
C LEU A 706 16.08 -5.89 1.36
N ILE A 707 15.62 -7.11 1.07
CA ILE A 707 14.23 -7.51 1.28
C ILE A 707 14.05 -7.71 2.79
N GLY A 708 13.76 -6.60 3.48
CA GLY A 708 13.41 -6.57 4.90
C GLY A 708 14.56 -6.31 5.87
N VAL A 709 14.47 -5.21 6.62
CA VAL A 709 15.13 -5.06 7.91
C VAL A 709 14.07 -5.27 8.98
N GLN A 710 14.04 -6.46 9.60
CA GLN A 710 13.17 -6.68 10.76
C GLN A 710 13.93 -6.31 12.03
N SER A 711 13.59 -5.16 12.62
CA SER A 711 14.18 -4.72 13.89
C SER A 711 13.51 -5.45 15.06
N ARG A 712 14.07 -6.57 15.49
CA ARG A 712 13.69 -7.21 16.77
C ARG A 712 14.25 -6.40 17.95
N ASN A 713 13.72 -5.21 18.22
CA ASN A 713 13.95 -4.51 19.49
C ASN A 713 12.64 -3.97 20.05
N GLY A 714 11.84 -4.87 20.60
CA GLY A 714 10.74 -4.56 21.51
C GLY A 714 11.22 -4.25 22.93
N LYS A 715 12.10 -3.25 23.10
CA LYS A 715 12.35 -2.63 24.42
C LYS A 715 12.40 -1.11 24.31
N PRO A 716 11.62 -0.37 25.11
CA PRO A 716 11.67 1.09 25.13
C PRO A 716 12.95 1.53 25.82
N GLY A 717 13.98 1.84 25.05
CA GLY A 717 15.12 2.61 25.54
C GLY A 717 14.79 4.08 25.42
N LEU A 718 14.54 4.75 26.55
CA LEU A 718 14.59 6.20 26.62
C LEU A 718 15.96 6.67 26.11
N TRP A 719 15.95 7.64 25.19
CA TRP A 719 17.00 8.64 25.04
C TRP A 719 16.37 10.01 25.14
#